data_AF-A0A0T7BPM5-F1
#
_entry.id   AF-A0A0T7BPM5-F1
#
_cell.length_a   1.000
_cell.length_b   1.000
_cell.length_c   1.000
_cell.angle_alpha   90.00
_cell.angle_beta   90.00
_cell.angle_gamma   90.00
#
_symmetry.space_group_name_H-M   'P 1'
#
loop_
_entity.id
_entity.type
_entity.pdbx_description
1 polymer ?
#
loop_
_entity_poly.entity_id
_entity_poly.type
_entity_poly.pdbx_seq_one_letter_code
_entity_poly.pdbx_strand_id
1 'polypeptide(L)'
;MLKRLFQWLKQFYQFLLGRKQTPVLRLTTGNAVQPPALTNADLEFLFTELLEGVYQGRGQQWAGKYLQRMEHRISVDRWIEWLLDFGERLLTSPVPNHQLAERMMQLGQMNIGTVGDLSYDIGIRLLTRNLSDYWDDGQQNNTSIFADAPETIPRTNVTTRERDVVENTLVPASTEVSRWESPWLTNSQIADSGNSPTEEDAWVAQSLQAAVADWDYWSNLPPESNTELGDLLVMLEETGNAVPQLPVNWTVSTSQTEENQAQEWFCQGLQLAKTGDLQGAIAAYNQAIALDGQIYEYWFNRGLTLFYLNNFTEAVKSYDQTLHLKPDFHKAWYNRGAALGELQRFEEAISCFDRALELKPNYLEAISSRSLALLKLGYPGEAIASYNQALELEPDDPISWYYRGVALAETGQTRPALADYNEALAIYPEFHLAWYSKGLALVELSAWEEAQTCYETAIKIQPNFPEAWYALGGVQEKLAQKEAAIHAYAQATRIKPDFHDAWLDQGVVLGSLGRWQEAIVTWERAIALKRDFYLTWYNRGIGLDNIGEKEQAIVSYEKCLEINPDFYFAWYNRAVSLFALGRYEEAIASCDGALQIQPEYWEAWIGRGNAVGYSDRHNPQFSNLHTLTRENPELNQRGEVGKLATYGTALQYIHPQFHPEGYSRLHLAIGNTYYDMGMRNLAPREFWLQAQQYYNQALVTIDFDIHPYLYLEVLQSLTKVLVNLGEITQAQINNERSLSSLQSLLMDENRTEEQKKQLALKFSTIGQLSVDIAVQLGELAQAWEIAEYWKNACFTWLLFDWNQEISYLNYSQVQQLLNPQTAIIYWHISPSSLRTFIIKYNSTEPIPIFTPVIDGNYFAEPPIPEDTLRLIEFTDWLKSWQEAYQEYQNISEDKQSKHQHHWRLQMENYLARLGEILNISAIIHELEDITHLIIIPHCSLHKLPLHALFHLSPQTTNFTTSYLPSVQIGIYLKSADLLQNREKKFLSIEHPNNTDYASLKFAKIESEIISQMFNKPLRLQGLQATKKQVSQNLEQNYNILHFTGQTTENASSPLLSGLILAESENLNLGEIFQRSLTAYNLVTLSISGLETPEKQVITGEYANLITGFLSQGIPFVVSNLWNVESAASAVVMIEFYRRVHQGYPPEVAMAETVQWLQELTAEELTKWYEDLLKNLPQEGLRIRTHLATEQYKVSQMHPQERLYQHPYHWAGFTVSGR
;
A
#
# COMPACT_ATOMS: atom_id res chain seq x y z
N MET A 1 18.01 -32.86 48.28
CA MET A 1 17.01 -33.87 47.86
C MET A 1 16.75 -34.95 48.92
N LEU A 2 17.75 -35.70 49.40
CA LEU A 2 17.57 -36.72 50.45
C LEU A 2 16.90 -36.22 51.75
N LYS A 3 17.20 -34.99 52.21
CA LYS A 3 16.54 -34.37 53.39
C LYS A 3 15.04 -34.08 53.18
N ARG A 4 14.63 -33.73 51.96
CA ARG A 4 13.21 -33.49 51.61
C ARG A 4 12.45 -34.81 51.44
N LEU A 5 13.10 -35.82 50.84
CA LEU A 5 12.56 -37.18 50.73
C LEU A 5 12.33 -37.80 52.12
N PHE A 6 13.23 -37.55 53.07
CA PHE A 6 13.12 -38.04 54.45
C PHE A 6 12.04 -37.30 55.27
N GLN A 7 11.82 -36.00 55.00
CA GLN A 7 10.71 -35.24 55.59
C GLN A 7 9.35 -35.70 55.06
N TRP A 8 9.29 -36.02 53.76
CA TRP A 8 8.09 -36.56 53.11
C TRP A 8 7.71 -37.96 53.64
N LEU A 9 8.67 -38.90 53.74
CA LEU A 9 8.43 -40.22 54.34
C LEU A 9 7.93 -40.15 55.79
N LYS A 10 8.38 -39.14 56.54
CA LYS A 10 7.96 -38.91 57.94
C LYS A 10 6.53 -38.38 58.04
N GLN A 11 6.10 -37.51 57.13
CA GLN A 11 4.72 -37.01 57.06
C GLN A 11 3.76 -38.07 56.51
N PHE A 12 4.21 -38.86 55.53
CA PHE A 12 3.46 -39.97 54.92
C PHE A 12 3.07 -41.05 55.95
N TYR A 13 3.99 -41.44 56.84
CA TYR A 13 3.70 -42.43 57.90
C TYR A 13 2.82 -41.88 59.04
N GLN A 14 2.86 -40.58 59.31
CA GLN A 14 1.99 -39.95 60.32
C GLN A 14 0.54 -39.83 59.85
N PHE A 15 0.33 -39.63 58.55
CA PHE A 15 -1.00 -39.55 57.94
C PHE A 15 -1.72 -40.91 57.90
N LEU A 16 -0.98 -42.01 57.68
CA LEU A 16 -1.54 -43.37 57.63
C LEU A 16 -2.00 -43.95 58.98
N LEU A 17 -1.58 -43.40 60.13
CA LEU A 17 -1.88 -43.94 61.47
C LEU A 17 -2.71 -43.02 62.37
N GLY A 18 -3.13 -41.84 61.88
CA GLY A 18 -3.85 -40.84 62.66
C GLY A 18 -5.36 -40.75 62.40
N ARG A 19 -6.12 -41.84 62.50
CA ARG A 19 -7.60 -41.75 62.44
C ARG A 19 -8.17 -41.25 63.77
N LYS A 20 -8.73 -40.05 63.80
CA LYS A 20 -9.88 -39.71 64.65
C LYS A 20 -10.90 -38.88 63.89
N GLN A 21 -12.14 -39.38 63.91
CA GLN A 21 -13.33 -38.73 63.38
C GLN A 21 -13.62 -37.43 64.14
N THR A 22 -14.06 -36.41 63.40
CA THR A 22 -14.83 -35.27 63.96
C THR A 22 -16.01 -34.96 63.03
N PRO A 23 -17.15 -34.50 63.58
CA PRO A 23 -18.47 -34.83 63.06
C PRO A 23 -18.98 -33.86 61.99
N VAL A 24 -19.79 -34.41 61.09
CA VAL A 24 -20.57 -33.69 60.08
C VAL A 24 -21.74 -32.95 60.74
N LEU A 25 -21.78 -31.62 60.59
CA LEU A 25 -22.96 -30.81 60.87
C LEU A 25 -23.93 -30.94 59.69
N ARG A 26 -25.07 -31.60 59.93
CA ARG A 26 -26.22 -31.65 59.02
C ARG A 26 -26.92 -30.30 58.99
N LEU A 27 -27.07 -29.73 57.79
CA LEU A 27 -28.17 -28.84 57.45
C LEU A 27 -29.08 -29.56 56.45
N THR A 28 -30.37 -29.36 56.66
CA THR A 28 -31.51 -30.16 56.18
C THR A 28 -31.73 -30.06 54.67
N THR A 29 -32.06 -31.22 54.09
CA THR A 29 -32.35 -31.49 52.67
C THR A 29 -33.71 -30.91 52.23
N GLY A 30 -33.69 -30.04 51.22
CA GLY A 30 -34.71 -30.00 50.17
C GLY A 30 -34.12 -30.70 48.94
N ASN A 31 -34.89 -31.55 48.27
CA ASN A 31 -34.44 -32.47 47.21
C ASN A 31 -33.80 -31.74 46.01
N ALA A 32 -32.50 -31.47 46.08
CA ALA A 32 -31.66 -31.19 44.92
C ALA A 32 -31.24 -32.53 44.31
N VAL A 33 -31.55 -32.75 43.03
CA VAL A 33 -30.96 -33.85 42.27
C VAL A 33 -29.46 -33.57 42.19
N GLN A 34 -28.65 -34.38 42.87
CA GLN A 34 -27.19 -34.25 42.75
C GLN A 34 -26.79 -34.55 41.29
N PRO A 35 -25.94 -33.70 40.67
CA PRO A 35 -25.43 -33.97 39.33
C PRO A 35 -24.66 -35.30 39.32
N PRO A 36 -24.63 -36.02 38.18
CA PRO A 36 -23.93 -37.29 38.08
C PRO A 36 -22.43 -37.13 38.42
N ALA A 37 -21.85 -38.15 39.05
CA ALA A 37 -20.44 -38.15 39.42
C ALA A 37 -19.55 -38.03 38.17
N LEU A 38 -18.57 -37.12 38.21
CA LEU A 38 -17.63 -36.90 37.12
C LEU A 38 -16.77 -38.16 36.91
N THR A 39 -16.67 -38.59 35.66
CA THR A 39 -15.86 -39.73 35.25
C THR A 39 -14.38 -39.35 35.18
N ASN A 40 -13.50 -40.35 35.10
CA ASN A 40 -12.07 -40.10 34.90
C ASN A 40 -11.78 -39.40 33.55
N ALA A 41 -12.66 -39.54 32.55
CA ALA A 41 -12.53 -38.84 31.27
C ALA A 41 -12.90 -37.35 31.39
N ASP A 42 -13.90 -37.02 32.22
CA ASP A 42 -14.25 -35.62 32.51
C ASP A 42 -13.11 -34.91 33.25
N LEU A 43 -12.45 -35.61 34.18
CA LEU A 43 -11.28 -35.10 34.91
C LEU A 43 -10.08 -34.86 33.98
N GLU A 44 -9.85 -35.75 33.02
CA GLU A 44 -8.79 -35.62 32.00
C GLU A 44 -9.01 -34.42 31.09
N PHE A 45 -10.25 -34.20 30.63
CA PHE A 45 -10.62 -33.03 29.85
C PHE A 45 -10.38 -31.72 30.60
N LEU A 46 -10.88 -31.63 31.83
CA LEU A 46 -10.75 -30.44 32.67
C LEU A 46 -9.28 -30.16 33.04
N PHE A 47 -8.49 -31.20 33.26
CA PHE A 47 -7.06 -31.04 33.48
C PHE A 47 -6.33 -30.54 32.23
N THR A 48 -6.71 -31.03 31.06
CA THR A 48 -6.15 -30.58 29.78
C THR A 48 -6.47 -29.10 29.51
N GLU A 49 -7.69 -28.66 29.85
CA GLU A 49 -8.09 -27.26 29.75
C GLU A 49 -7.27 -26.36 30.70
N LEU A 50 -7.02 -26.83 31.92
CA LEU A 50 -6.14 -26.15 32.88
C LEU A 50 -4.70 -26.01 32.34
N LEU A 51 -4.14 -27.08 31.76
CA LEU A 51 -2.81 -27.06 31.16
C LEU A 51 -2.73 -26.16 29.92
N GLU A 52 -3.75 -26.15 29.07
CA GLU A 52 -3.81 -25.31 27.88
C GLU A 52 -3.90 -23.83 28.23
N GLY A 53 -4.72 -23.47 29.22
CA GLY A 53 -4.78 -22.08 29.70
C GLY A 53 -3.46 -21.61 30.33
N VAL A 54 -2.72 -22.52 30.98
CA VAL A 54 -1.35 -22.23 31.47
C VAL A 54 -0.35 -22.06 30.33
N TYR A 55 -0.40 -22.92 29.32
CA TYR A 55 0.45 -22.83 28.12
C TYR A 55 0.23 -21.51 27.35
N GLN A 56 -1.01 -21.01 27.33
CA GLN A 56 -1.38 -19.71 26.75
C GLN A 56 -0.98 -18.50 27.63
N GLY A 57 -0.21 -18.69 28.71
CA GLY A 57 0.34 -17.61 29.52
C GLY A 57 -0.67 -16.92 30.45
N ARG A 58 -1.82 -17.52 30.75
CA ARG A 58 -2.89 -16.90 31.58
C ARG A 58 -2.54 -16.68 33.06
N GLY A 59 -1.38 -17.18 33.50
CA GLY A 59 -0.77 -16.87 34.79
C GLY A 59 -1.39 -17.56 36.03
N GLN A 60 -0.69 -17.44 37.16
CA GLN A 60 -0.99 -18.14 38.41
C GLN A 60 -2.40 -17.84 38.97
N GLN A 61 -2.84 -16.58 38.91
CA GLN A 61 -4.15 -16.18 39.44
C GLN A 61 -5.32 -16.82 38.67
N TRP A 62 -5.18 -17.02 37.36
CA TRP A 62 -6.20 -17.69 36.55
C TRP A 62 -6.30 -19.17 36.91
N ALA A 63 -5.16 -19.86 36.98
CA ALA A 63 -5.12 -21.29 37.33
C ALA A 63 -5.65 -21.55 38.75
N GLY A 64 -5.32 -20.67 39.71
CA GLY A 64 -5.87 -20.73 41.07
C GLY A 64 -7.40 -20.54 41.11
N LYS A 65 -7.92 -19.54 40.40
CA LYS A 65 -9.38 -19.32 40.31
C LYS A 65 -10.11 -20.45 39.57
N TYR A 66 -9.46 -21.07 38.58
CA TYR A 66 -9.99 -22.23 37.88
C TYR A 66 -10.21 -23.40 38.86
N LEU A 67 -9.19 -23.77 39.64
CA LEU A 67 -9.31 -24.84 40.64
C LEU A 67 -10.33 -24.51 41.74
N GLN A 68 -10.37 -23.26 42.23
CA GLN A 68 -11.34 -22.82 43.24
C GLN A 68 -12.79 -22.92 42.74
N ARG A 69 -13.08 -22.53 41.49
CA ARG A 69 -14.42 -22.69 40.90
C ARG A 69 -14.86 -24.15 40.84
N MET A 70 -13.92 -25.05 40.67
CA MET A 70 -14.17 -26.48 40.56
C MET A 70 -14.28 -27.20 41.91
N GLU A 71 -13.89 -26.56 43.02
CA GLU A 71 -13.79 -27.19 44.35
C GLU A 71 -15.14 -27.74 44.87
N HIS A 72 -16.25 -27.09 44.51
CA HIS A 72 -17.60 -27.56 44.86
C HIS A 72 -18.04 -28.81 44.07
N ARG A 73 -17.32 -29.17 43.01
CA ARG A 73 -17.62 -30.30 42.11
C ARG A 73 -16.55 -31.40 42.16
N ILE A 74 -15.30 -31.03 42.36
CA ILE A 74 -14.14 -31.93 42.43
C ILE A 74 -13.29 -31.48 43.62
N SER A 75 -13.25 -32.27 44.68
CA SER A 75 -12.37 -31.98 45.80
C SER A 75 -10.90 -32.08 45.38
N VAL A 76 -10.02 -31.36 46.06
CA VAL A 76 -8.56 -31.49 45.86
C VAL A 76 -8.11 -32.95 46.02
N ASP A 77 -8.70 -33.69 46.95
CA ASP A 77 -8.43 -35.12 47.13
C ASP A 77 -8.80 -35.96 45.88
N ARG A 78 -9.91 -35.63 45.21
CA ARG A 78 -10.34 -36.32 43.99
C ARG A 78 -9.42 -35.99 42.81
N TRP A 79 -8.93 -34.75 42.72
CA TRP A 79 -7.91 -34.37 41.75
C TRP A 79 -6.62 -35.17 41.94
N ILE A 80 -6.15 -35.29 43.19
CA ILE A 80 -4.93 -36.03 43.52
C ILE A 80 -5.08 -37.52 43.20
N GLU A 81 -6.19 -38.14 43.62
CA GLU A 81 -6.45 -39.57 43.37
C GLU A 81 -6.44 -39.88 41.86
N TRP A 82 -7.12 -39.05 41.07
CA TRP A 82 -7.15 -39.21 39.62
C TRP A 82 -5.79 -38.92 38.97
N LEU A 83 -5.08 -37.86 39.37
CA LEU A 83 -3.76 -37.52 38.81
C LEU A 83 -2.70 -38.60 39.07
N LEU A 84 -2.77 -39.29 40.21
CA LEU A 84 -1.88 -40.42 40.49
C LEU A 84 -2.12 -41.57 39.51
N ASP A 85 -3.38 -41.95 39.29
CA ASP A 85 -3.75 -43.03 38.37
C ASP A 85 -3.49 -42.64 36.90
N PHE A 86 -3.78 -41.39 36.53
CA PHE A 86 -3.48 -40.84 35.21
C PHE A 86 -1.98 -40.76 34.93
N GLY A 87 -1.20 -40.30 35.92
CA GLY A 87 0.26 -40.25 35.85
C GLY A 87 0.91 -41.62 35.70
N GLU A 88 0.46 -42.63 36.46
CA GLU A 88 0.91 -44.02 36.31
C GLU A 88 0.57 -44.58 34.92
N ARG A 89 -0.63 -44.33 34.40
CA ARG A 89 -1.02 -44.70 33.03
C ARG A 89 -0.14 -44.04 31.96
N LEU A 90 0.23 -42.76 32.15
CA LEU A 90 1.14 -42.06 31.25
C LEU A 90 2.57 -42.60 31.34
N LEU A 91 3.07 -42.87 32.55
CA LEU A 91 4.42 -43.38 32.80
C LEU A 91 4.62 -44.81 32.31
N THR A 92 3.54 -45.60 32.22
CA THR A 92 3.55 -46.97 31.67
C THR A 92 3.26 -47.04 30.16
N SER A 93 2.74 -45.97 29.55
CA SER A 93 2.45 -45.91 28.11
C SER A 93 3.73 -45.83 27.26
N PRO A 94 3.90 -46.63 26.19
CA PRO A 94 5.10 -46.56 25.32
C PRO A 94 5.20 -45.28 24.48
N VAL A 95 4.15 -44.44 24.46
CA VAL A 95 4.11 -43.20 23.65
C VAL A 95 4.89 -42.07 24.33
N PRO A 96 5.80 -41.36 23.64
CA PRO A 96 6.49 -40.20 24.19
C PRO A 96 5.54 -39.00 24.33
N ASN A 97 5.38 -38.48 25.55
CA ASN A 97 4.44 -37.40 25.91
C ASN A 97 5.17 -36.09 26.28
N HIS A 98 6.14 -35.66 25.47
CA HIS A 98 7.03 -34.53 25.80
C HIS A 98 6.28 -33.20 26.02
N GLN A 99 5.40 -32.84 25.10
CA GLN A 99 4.63 -31.58 25.19
C GLN A 99 3.68 -31.56 26.40
N LEU A 100 3.06 -32.70 26.72
CA LEU A 100 2.22 -32.83 27.91
C LEU A 100 3.05 -32.68 29.19
N ALA A 101 4.22 -33.32 29.22
CA ALA A 101 5.13 -33.27 30.37
C ALA A 101 5.66 -31.86 30.65
N GLU A 102 6.01 -31.10 29.61
CA GLU A 102 6.41 -29.69 29.73
C GLU A 102 5.29 -28.82 30.28
N ARG A 103 4.06 -28.98 29.78
CA ARG A 103 2.88 -28.24 30.27
C ARG A 103 2.57 -28.58 31.73
N MET A 104 2.68 -29.85 32.10
CA MET A 104 2.50 -30.32 33.47
C MET A 104 3.56 -29.74 34.42
N MET A 105 4.80 -29.56 33.96
CA MET A 105 5.85 -28.86 34.70
C MET A 105 5.56 -27.36 34.82
N GLN A 106 5.09 -26.70 33.75
CA GLN A 106 4.72 -25.29 33.78
C GLN A 106 3.62 -25.02 34.81
N LEU A 107 2.58 -25.87 34.85
CA LEU A 107 1.51 -25.80 35.86
C LEU A 107 2.09 -25.90 37.29
N GLY A 108 3.05 -26.79 37.50
CA GLY A 108 3.71 -26.98 38.79
C GLY A 108 4.59 -25.82 39.23
N GLN A 109 5.30 -25.19 38.29
CA GLN A 109 6.12 -24.00 38.55
C GLN A 109 5.30 -22.79 39.02
N MET A 110 3.98 -22.80 38.81
CA MET A 110 3.08 -21.74 39.27
C MET A 110 2.73 -21.82 40.76
N ASN A 111 3.15 -22.84 41.50
CA ASN A 111 2.96 -22.94 42.96
C ASN A 111 1.48 -22.78 43.40
N ILE A 112 0.57 -23.52 42.76
CA ILE A 112 -0.90 -23.46 42.96
C ILE A 112 -1.44 -24.57 43.88
N GLY A 113 -0.59 -25.14 44.73
CA GLY A 113 -0.93 -26.19 45.68
C GLY A 113 -0.69 -27.61 45.15
N THR A 114 -1.19 -28.61 45.88
CA THR A 114 -0.85 -30.03 45.73
C THR A 114 -1.14 -30.62 44.34
N VAL A 115 -2.14 -30.11 43.63
CA VAL A 115 -2.45 -30.51 42.24
C VAL A 115 -1.34 -30.07 41.28
N GLY A 116 -0.82 -28.85 41.47
CA GLY A 116 0.33 -28.35 40.71
C GLY A 116 1.62 -29.10 41.04
N ASP A 117 1.89 -29.34 42.33
CA ASP A 117 3.07 -30.09 42.79
C ASP A 117 3.11 -31.51 42.21
N LEU A 118 1.96 -32.20 42.23
CA LEU A 118 1.85 -33.55 41.68
C LEU A 118 2.00 -33.57 40.15
N SER A 119 1.42 -32.57 39.47
CA SER A 119 1.59 -32.38 38.03
C SER A 119 3.07 -32.17 37.67
N TYR A 120 3.80 -31.36 38.45
CA TYR A 120 5.24 -31.15 38.28
C TYR A 120 6.04 -32.44 38.35
N ASP A 121 5.78 -33.25 39.38
CA ASP A 121 6.49 -34.50 39.62
C ASP A 121 6.22 -35.53 38.51
N ILE A 122 5.00 -35.63 38.01
CA ILE A 122 4.65 -36.49 36.87
C ILE A 122 5.34 -36.00 35.60
N GLY A 123 5.31 -34.68 35.33
CA GLY A 123 5.98 -34.07 34.18
C GLY A 123 7.49 -34.33 34.15
N ILE A 124 8.18 -34.15 35.29
CA ILE A 124 9.61 -34.48 35.39
C ILE A 124 9.87 -35.96 35.11
N ARG A 125 9.06 -36.86 35.68
CA ARG A 125 9.23 -38.31 35.46
C ARG A 125 9.01 -38.69 33.99
N LEU A 126 8.07 -38.06 33.31
CA LEU A 126 7.82 -38.28 31.88
C LEU A 126 8.98 -37.79 31.00
N LEU A 127 9.59 -36.65 31.31
CA LEU A 127 10.77 -36.15 30.58
C LEU A 127 12.03 -36.96 30.89
N THR A 128 12.21 -37.40 32.13
CA THR A 128 13.38 -38.20 32.56
C THR A 128 13.31 -39.66 32.14
N ARG A 129 12.12 -40.18 31.78
CA ARG A 129 11.94 -41.53 31.24
C ARG A 129 12.71 -41.77 29.93
N ASN A 130 12.89 -40.74 29.10
CA ASN A 130 13.63 -40.84 27.83
C ASN A 130 15.13 -40.53 27.96
N LEU A 131 15.64 -40.30 29.17
CA LEU A 131 17.05 -39.94 29.41
C LEU A 131 17.93 -41.12 29.85
N SER A 132 17.39 -42.35 29.98
CA SER A 132 18.19 -43.54 30.33
C SER A 132 18.77 -44.31 29.14
N ASP A 133 18.50 -43.90 27.90
CA ASP A 133 19.08 -44.51 26.68
C ASP A 133 20.29 -43.72 26.11
N TYR A 134 20.79 -42.70 26.84
CA TYR A 134 21.83 -41.78 26.32
C TYR A 134 22.96 -41.45 27.31
N TRP A 135 23.27 -42.35 28.25
CA TRP A 135 24.51 -42.28 29.04
C TRP A 135 25.12 -43.68 29.22
N ASP A 136 25.68 -44.23 28.13
CA ASP A 136 26.82 -45.15 28.22
C ASP A 136 28.00 -44.49 27.48
N ASP A 137 29.06 -44.23 28.25
CA ASP A 137 30.38 -43.66 27.92
C ASP A 137 30.43 -42.30 27.16
N GLY A 138 31.18 -41.28 27.58
CA GLY A 138 32.41 -41.30 28.34
C GLY A 138 33.37 -40.29 27.72
N GLN A 139 33.36 -39.08 28.27
CA GLN A 139 34.46 -38.10 28.31
C GLN A 139 35.17 -37.60 27.02
N GLN A 140 35.11 -36.27 26.92
CA GLN A 140 36.19 -35.31 26.61
C GLN A 140 36.37 -34.79 25.17
N ASN A 141 36.23 -33.46 25.12
CA ASN A 141 37.02 -32.47 24.40
C ASN A 141 36.69 -32.16 22.93
N ASN A 142 36.08 -30.97 22.80
CA ASN A 142 36.52 -29.84 21.99
C ASN A 142 36.66 -29.98 20.46
N THR A 143 36.06 -28.95 19.84
CA THR A 143 36.47 -28.22 18.63
C THR A 143 36.25 -28.87 17.26
N SER A 144 35.30 -28.24 16.54
CA SER A 144 35.36 -27.76 15.14
C SER A 144 36.05 -28.61 14.08
N ILE A 145 35.34 -28.87 12.98
CA ILE A 145 35.84 -29.18 11.61
C ILE A 145 34.65 -28.79 10.68
N PHE A 146 34.74 -27.79 9.77
CA PHE A 146 35.33 -27.82 8.39
C PHE A 146 34.80 -29.02 7.56
N ALA A 147 34.64 -29.06 6.25
CA ALA A 147 34.61 -28.15 5.12
C ALA A 147 34.35 -29.03 3.88
N ASP A 148 34.18 -28.36 2.74
CA ASP A 148 34.53 -28.81 1.40
C ASP A 148 33.61 -29.71 0.55
N ALA A 149 33.42 -29.19 -0.66
CA ALA A 149 32.83 -29.69 -1.90
C ALA A 149 33.62 -30.92 -2.48
N PRO A 150 33.39 -31.50 -3.70
CA PRO A 150 32.89 -30.88 -4.94
C PRO A 150 32.09 -31.77 -5.95
N GLU A 151 31.68 -31.11 -7.06
CA GLU A 151 31.74 -31.56 -8.49
C GLU A 151 30.83 -32.67 -9.08
N THR A 152 29.96 -32.33 -10.06
CA THR A 152 30.16 -32.50 -11.54
C THR A 152 28.85 -32.51 -12.38
N ILE A 153 28.99 -32.09 -13.64
CA ILE A 153 28.00 -31.75 -14.70
C ILE A 153 27.76 -32.99 -15.64
N PRO A 154 26.69 -33.06 -16.46
CA PRO A 154 26.83 -32.69 -17.88
C PRO A 154 25.66 -31.89 -18.50
N ARG A 155 26.03 -31.01 -19.44
CA ARG A 155 25.20 -30.32 -20.45
C ARG A 155 24.79 -31.28 -21.58
N THR A 156 23.70 -30.95 -22.29
CA THR A 156 23.60 -30.66 -23.77
C THR A 156 22.26 -31.13 -24.36
N ASN A 157 21.45 -30.24 -24.97
CA ASN A 157 21.43 -30.08 -26.43
C ASN A 157 20.45 -29.01 -26.93
N VAL A 158 20.90 -28.35 -27.99
CA VAL A 158 20.32 -27.27 -28.78
C VAL A 158 19.38 -27.84 -29.85
N THR A 159 18.28 -27.15 -30.16
CA THR A 159 17.80 -26.98 -31.54
C THR A 159 17.06 -25.64 -31.71
N THR A 160 17.61 -24.83 -32.59
CA THR A 160 17.08 -23.64 -33.26
C THR A 160 15.80 -23.92 -34.08
N ARG A 161 14.86 -22.97 -34.11
CA ARG A 161 14.12 -22.61 -35.33
C ARG A 161 13.66 -21.15 -35.31
N GLU A 162 13.81 -20.54 -36.47
CA GLU A 162 13.65 -19.13 -36.84
C GLU A 162 12.19 -18.70 -37.01
N ARG A 163 11.99 -17.37 -36.88
CA ARG A 163 11.03 -16.47 -37.54
C ARG A 163 9.53 -16.76 -37.40
N ASP A 164 8.81 -15.81 -36.79
CA ASP A 164 8.01 -14.87 -37.59
C ASP A 164 7.67 -13.59 -36.80
N VAL A 165 7.71 -12.50 -37.54
CA VAL A 165 7.43 -11.12 -37.17
C VAL A 165 5.91 -10.93 -37.04
N VAL A 166 5.44 -10.48 -35.88
CA VAL A 166 4.18 -9.73 -35.76
C VAL A 166 4.39 -8.64 -34.69
N GLU A 167 4.27 -7.39 -35.12
CA GLU A 167 4.23 -6.19 -34.29
C GLU A 167 3.15 -6.34 -33.20
N ASN A 168 3.57 -6.29 -31.93
CA ASN A 168 2.67 -6.17 -30.80
C ASN A 168 3.05 -4.88 -30.05
N THR A 169 2.34 -3.80 -30.37
CA THR A 169 2.13 -2.66 -29.49
C THR A 169 1.46 -3.15 -28.21
N LEU A 170 2.25 -3.37 -27.16
CA LEU A 170 1.77 -3.67 -25.82
C LEU A 170 1.97 -2.43 -24.96
N VAL A 171 0.86 -1.71 -24.76
CA VAL A 171 0.69 -0.66 -23.76
C VAL A 171 0.69 -1.33 -22.39
N PRO A 172 1.57 -0.94 -21.43
CA PRO A 172 1.58 -1.54 -20.11
C PRO A 172 0.35 -1.08 -19.31
N ALA A 173 -0.32 -2.07 -18.74
CA ALA A 173 -1.44 -1.92 -17.82
C ALA A 173 -1.00 -1.19 -16.53
N SER A 174 -1.56 -0.01 -16.31
CA SER A 174 -1.53 0.68 -15.03
C SER A 174 -2.51 0.02 -14.06
N THR A 175 -2.00 -0.70 -13.07
CA THR A 175 -2.79 -1.10 -11.89
C THR A 175 -2.99 0.12 -10.99
N GLU A 176 -4.07 0.85 -11.23
CA GLU A 176 -4.60 1.86 -10.31
C GLU A 176 -5.29 1.16 -9.14
N VAL A 177 -4.62 1.14 -7.99
CA VAL A 177 -5.21 0.73 -6.71
C VAL A 177 -5.98 1.91 -6.14
N SER A 178 -7.25 1.65 -5.83
CA SER A 178 -8.29 2.53 -5.27
C SER A 178 -7.83 3.62 -4.31
N ARG A 179 -8.14 4.88 -4.63
CA ARG A 179 -8.15 6.01 -3.69
C ARG A 179 -9.44 6.80 -3.89
N TRP A 180 -10.44 6.58 -3.05
CA TRP A 180 -11.72 7.27 -3.14
C TRP A 180 -11.95 8.14 -1.89
N GLU A 181 -12.41 9.37 -2.17
CA GLU A 181 -12.82 10.45 -1.27
C GLU A 181 -11.73 11.25 -0.54
N SER A 182 -10.99 12.01 -1.35
CA SER A 182 -10.46 13.34 -1.04
C SER A 182 -10.16 14.05 -2.37
N PRO A 183 -10.37 15.38 -2.54
CA PRO A 183 -9.82 16.11 -3.69
C PRO A 183 -8.29 15.98 -3.80
N TRP A 184 -7.67 15.53 -2.71
CA TRP A 184 -6.27 15.26 -2.53
C TRP A 184 -5.93 13.87 -3.08
N LEU A 185 -5.50 13.82 -4.34
CA LEU A 185 -4.53 12.87 -4.94
C LEU A 185 -4.79 12.68 -6.44
N THR A 186 -4.80 13.77 -7.23
CA THR A 186 -4.40 13.66 -8.64
C THR A 186 -2.88 13.75 -8.72
N ASN A 187 -2.20 12.63 -8.44
CA ASN A 187 -0.79 12.47 -8.83
C ASN A 187 -0.74 12.18 -10.34
N SER A 188 -0.97 13.20 -11.15
CA SER A 188 -0.70 13.16 -12.58
C SER A 188 -0.48 14.58 -13.14
N GLN A 189 0.40 15.37 -12.52
CA GLN A 189 0.83 16.66 -13.08
C GLN A 189 2.13 17.19 -12.46
N ILE A 190 3.16 16.33 -12.36
CA ILE A 190 4.57 16.78 -12.20
C ILE A 190 5.39 16.27 -13.39
N ALA A 191 4.82 16.26 -14.59
CA ALA A 191 5.58 15.96 -15.80
C ALA A 191 5.35 16.96 -16.94
N ASP A 192 4.49 17.97 -16.77
CA ASP A 192 4.26 18.95 -17.84
C ASP A 192 3.75 20.28 -17.26
N SER A 193 4.68 21.15 -16.84
CA SER A 193 4.40 22.59 -16.76
C SER A 193 5.68 23.38 -17.02
N GLY A 194 5.88 23.73 -18.29
CA GLY A 194 6.43 25.02 -18.71
C GLY A 194 7.91 25.29 -18.42
N ASN A 195 8.72 25.09 -19.46
CA ASN A 195 9.96 25.82 -19.78
C ASN A 195 10.30 27.00 -18.86
N SER A 196 11.06 26.71 -17.81
CA SER A 196 12.13 27.56 -17.30
C SER A 196 13.28 26.61 -16.95
N PRO A 197 14.55 26.92 -17.29
CA PRO A 197 15.64 25.99 -17.09
C PRO A 197 15.85 25.83 -15.59
N THR A 198 15.32 24.75 -15.02
CA THR A 198 15.55 24.35 -13.63
C THR A 198 16.95 23.73 -13.53
N GLU A 199 17.52 23.74 -12.33
CA GLU A 199 18.83 23.15 -12.01
C GLU A 199 18.99 21.67 -12.46
N GLU A 200 17.91 21.02 -12.92
CA GLU A 200 17.88 19.69 -13.55
C GLU A 200 18.70 19.60 -14.84
N ASP A 201 18.85 20.67 -15.63
CA ASP A 201 19.68 20.65 -16.85
C ASP A 201 21.19 20.84 -16.56
N ALA A 202 21.57 21.07 -15.29
CA ALA A 202 22.95 21.37 -14.90
C ALA A 202 23.89 20.14 -14.91
N TRP A 203 23.36 18.91 -14.98
CA TRP A 203 24.19 17.71 -14.95
C TRP A 203 25.04 17.55 -16.22
N VAL A 204 24.58 18.02 -17.38
CA VAL A 204 25.37 17.96 -18.63
C VAL A 204 26.62 18.83 -18.52
N ALA A 205 26.49 20.04 -17.94
CA ALA A 205 27.61 20.96 -17.71
C ALA A 205 28.55 20.44 -16.60
N GLN A 206 28.01 19.87 -15.52
CA GLN A 206 28.82 19.24 -14.46
C GLN A 206 29.51 17.96 -14.93
N SER A 207 28.91 17.18 -15.84
CA SER A 207 29.48 15.94 -16.37
C SER A 207 30.57 16.20 -17.41
N LEU A 208 30.43 17.26 -18.22
CA LEU A 208 31.51 17.77 -19.06
C LEU A 208 32.69 18.25 -18.21
N GLN A 209 32.43 19.01 -17.13
CA GLN A 209 33.48 19.42 -16.18
C GLN A 209 34.07 18.24 -15.40
N ALA A 210 33.29 17.24 -15.01
CA ALA A 210 33.77 16.05 -14.28
C ALA A 210 34.60 15.12 -15.18
N ALA A 211 34.19 14.91 -16.44
CA ALA A 211 34.98 14.19 -17.43
C ALA A 211 36.31 14.90 -17.73
N VAL A 212 36.33 16.23 -17.62
CA VAL A 212 37.56 17.05 -17.69
C VAL A 212 38.31 17.04 -16.35
N ALA A 213 37.67 16.87 -15.19
CA ALA A 213 38.32 16.97 -13.88
C ALA A 213 38.95 15.65 -13.37
N ASP A 214 38.33 14.51 -13.63
CA ASP A 214 38.69 13.21 -13.02
C ASP A 214 39.65 12.36 -13.87
N TRP A 215 40.25 12.93 -14.93
CA TRP A 215 41.31 12.24 -15.68
C TRP A 215 42.62 13.03 -15.76
N ASP A 216 43.64 12.47 -15.10
CA ASP A 216 45.06 12.75 -15.26
C ASP A 216 45.51 12.28 -16.64
N TYR A 217 45.25 13.07 -17.68
CA TYR A 217 45.84 12.85 -19.01
C TYR A 217 47.37 12.70 -18.94
N TRP A 218 47.98 13.38 -17.97
CA TRP A 218 49.41 13.29 -17.76
C TRP A 218 49.85 11.87 -17.36
N SER A 219 49.08 11.18 -16.51
CA SER A 219 49.43 9.82 -16.03
C SER A 219 49.47 8.76 -17.15
N ASN A 220 49.02 9.12 -18.36
CA ASN A 220 49.03 8.29 -19.57
C ASN A 220 49.76 8.93 -20.77
N LEU A 221 50.61 9.94 -20.58
CA LEU A 221 51.53 10.39 -21.62
C LEU A 221 52.81 9.53 -21.62
N PRO A 222 52.98 8.69 -22.65
CA PRO A 222 54.16 8.79 -23.51
C PRO A 222 53.76 8.90 -25.00
N PRO A 223 54.68 9.30 -25.88
CA PRO A 223 54.36 9.54 -27.29
C PRO A 223 53.95 8.24 -28.01
N GLU A 224 52.88 8.31 -28.80
CA GLU A 224 52.32 7.32 -29.72
C GLU A 224 52.19 5.84 -29.26
N SER A 225 50.93 5.40 -29.12
CA SER A 225 50.46 4.01 -29.23
C SER A 225 51.09 2.96 -28.29
N ASN A 226 50.46 2.76 -27.13
CA ASN A 226 50.48 1.49 -26.37
C ASN A 226 51.85 0.76 -26.31
N THR A 227 52.76 1.26 -25.48
CA THR A 227 54.17 0.83 -25.40
C THR A 227 54.62 0.93 -23.94
N GLU A 228 54.70 -0.18 -23.20
CA GLU A 228 55.89 -0.99 -22.96
C GLU A 228 57.20 -0.18 -22.75
N LEU A 229 58.10 -0.72 -21.93
CA LEU A 229 59.49 -0.29 -21.72
C LEU A 229 60.23 0.26 -22.97
N GLY A 230 59.77 -0.08 -24.18
CA GLY A 230 60.20 0.35 -25.51
C GLY A 230 60.41 1.85 -25.74
N ASP A 231 59.60 2.74 -25.16
CA ASP A 231 59.73 4.17 -25.46
C ASP A 231 60.72 4.89 -24.57
N LEU A 232 60.75 4.50 -23.28
CA LEU A 232 61.86 4.82 -22.41
C LEU A 232 63.15 4.31 -23.08
N LEU A 233 63.15 3.08 -23.62
CA LEU A 233 64.28 2.52 -24.37
C LEU A 233 64.74 3.41 -25.54
N VAL A 234 63.81 3.93 -26.37
CA VAL A 234 64.15 4.84 -27.49
C VAL A 234 64.74 6.16 -26.99
N MET A 235 64.14 6.80 -25.99
CA MET A 235 64.63 8.07 -25.45
C MET A 235 65.99 7.93 -24.73
N LEU A 236 66.18 6.80 -24.04
CA LEU A 236 67.45 6.41 -23.44
C LEU A 236 68.52 6.12 -24.52
N GLU A 237 68.14 5.58 -25.68
CA GLU A 237 69.05 5.32 -26.80
C GLU A 237 69.53 6.59 -27.51
N GLU A 238 68.65 7.56 -27.72
CA GLU A 238 69.01 8.84 -28.34
C GLU A 238 70.07 9.61 -27.53
N THR A 239 69.96 9.58 -26.19
CA THR A 239 70.95 10.21 -25.30
C THR A 239 72.17 9.32 -25.06
N GLY A 240 72.00 7.99 -25.04
CA GLY A 240 73.10 7.04 -24.96
C GLY A 240 74.04 7.07 -26.17
N ASN A 241 73.53 7.42 -27.35
CA ASN A 241 74.32 7.58 -28.59
C ASN A 241 75.09 8.91 -28.68
N ALA A 242 74.73 9.90 -27.87
CA ALA A 242 75.40 11.21 -27.85
C ALA A 242 76.71 11.20 -27.05
N VAL A 243 76.92 10.19 -26.20
CA VAL A 243 78.14 10.06 -25.40
C VAL A 243 79.10 9.07 -26.08
N PRO A 244 80.38 9.43 -26.31
CA PRO A 244 81.33 8.54 -26.98
C PRO A 244 81.49 7.22 -26.21
N GLN A 245 81.13 6.11 -26.86
CA GLN A 245 81.31 4.75 -26.33
C GLN A 245 82.80 4.49 -26.05
N LEU A 246 83.11 3.97 -24.85
CA LEU A 246 84.46 3.63 -24.44
C LEU A 246 85.08 2.58 -25.40
N PRO A 247 86.21 2.86 -26.07
CA PRO A 247 86.93 1.83 -26.81
C PRO A 247 87.51 0.78 -25.84
N VAL A 248 87.37 -0.49 -26.17
CA VAL A 248 87.62 -1.69 -25.34
C VAL A 248 89.11 -1.90 -24.93
N ASN A 249 90.02 -0.96 -25.17
CA ASN A 249 91.42 -1.10 -24.74
C ASN A 249 91.96 0.21 -24.15
N TRP A 250 92.19 0.20 -22.84
CA TRP A 250 92.77 1.32 -22.10
C TRP A 250 94.19 1.04 -21.62
N THR A 251 95.09 1.99 -21.88
CA THR A 251 96.31 2.24 -21.09
C THR A 251 96.19 3.65 -20.50
N VAL A 252 96.56 3.77 -19.22
CA VAL A 252 96.13 4.81 -18.26
C VAL A 252 96.80 6.17 -18.49
N SER A 253 95.99 7.23 -18.48
CA SER A 253 96.37 8.61 -18.10
C SER A 253 95.41 9.09 -16.99
N THR A 254 95.96 9.57 -15.88
CA THR A 254 95.29 9.74 -14.57
C THR A 254 94.35 10.96 -14.45
N SER A 255 93.92 11.58 -15.54
CA SER A 255 92.81 12.56 -15.52
C SER A 255 91.51 12.01 -16.12
N GLN A 256 91.51 10.77 -16.63
CA GLN A 256 90.37 10.16 -17.33
C GLN A 256 89.64 9.07 -16.53
N THR A 257 90.07 8.74 -15.31
CA THR A 257 89.51 7.62 -14.53
C THR A 257 88.13 7.92 -13.92
N GLU A 258 87.88 9.15 -13.44
CA GLU A 258 86.58 9.50 -12.85
C GLU A 258 85.51 9.71 -13.93
N GLU A 259 85.87 10.33 -15.06
CA GLU A 259 84.99 10.52 -16.23
C GLU A 259 84.58 9.18 -16.87
N ASN A 260 85.52 8.24 -17.03
CA ASN A 260 85.21 6.89 -17.50
C ASN A 260 84.29 6.13 -16.53
N GLN A 261 84.51 6.30 -15.22
CA GLN A 261 83.72 5.62 -14.20
C GLN A 261 82.29 6.20 -14.12
N ALA A 262 82.14 7.51 -14.26
CA ALA A 262 80.84 8.17 -14.39
C ALA A 262 80.07 7.62 -15.61
N GLN A 263 80.77 7.45 -16.73
CA GLN A 263 80.19 6.92 -17.96
C GLN A 263 79.78 5.44 -17.83
N GLU A 264 80.57 4.61 -17.14
CA GLU A 264 80.21 3.22 -16.83
C GLU A 264 78.92 3.15 -16.00
N TRP A 265 78.80 3.98 -14.96
CA TRP A 265 77.58 4.07 -14.15
C TRP A 265 76.38 4.57 -14.96
N PHE A 266 76.58 5.52 -15.86
CA PHE A 266 75.51 5.98 -16.75
C PHE A 266 75.05 4.87 -17.70
N CYS A 267 75.98 4.15 -18.36
CA CYS A 267 75.65 3.01 -19.22
C CYS A 267 74.95 1.89 -18.43
N GLN A 268 75.37 1.62 -17.19
CA GLN A 268 74.69 0.69 -16.30
C GLN A 268 73.27 1.17 -15.96
N GLY A 269 73.09 2.46 -15.67
CA GLY A 269 71.78 3.05 -15.41
C GLY A 269 70.83 2.92 -16.61
N LEU A 270 71.34 3.20 -17.82
CA LEU A 270 70.60 2.96 -19.06
C LEU A 270 70.18 1.49 -19.14
N GLN A 271 71.12 0.55 -18.99
CA GLN A 271 70.83 -0.89 -19.06
C GLN A 271 69.81 -1.35 -18.01
N LEU A 272 69.91 -0.87 -16.78
CA LEU A 272 68.96 -1.21 -15.72
C LEU A 272 67.55 -0.72 -16.07
N ALA A 273 67.43 0.52 -16.56
CA ALA A 273 66.18 1.06 -17.05
C ALA A 273 65.64 0.28 -18.25
N LYS A 274 66.53 -0.17 -19.17
CA LYS A 274 66.20 -1.06 -20.30
C LYS A 274 65.63 -2.41 -19.87
N THR A 275 65.98 -2.88 -18.68
CA THR A 275 65.54 -4.16 -18.11
C THR A 275 64.38 -4.03 -17.12
N GLY A 276 63.91 -2.81 -16.86
CA GLY A 276 62.77 -2.51 -15.99
C GLY A 276 63.13 -2.28 -14.51
N ASP A 277 64.41 -2.38 -14.14
CA ASP A 277 64.88 -1.99 -12.81
C ASP A 277 65.08 -0.47 -12.74
N LEU A 278 63.97 0.25 -12.66
CA LEU A 278 63.95 1.73 -12.66
C LEU A 278 64.59 2.32 -11.38
N GLN A 279 64.47 1.63 -10.24
CA GLN A 279 65.11 2.06 -8.99
C GLN A 279 66.62 1.87 -9.03
N GLY A 280 67.08 0.72 -9.55
CA GLY A 280 68.50 0.46 -9.81
C GLY A 280 69.08 1.44 -10.83
N ALA A 281 68.33 1.79 -11.86
CA ALA A 281 68.72 2.80 -12.84
C ALA A 281 68.96 4.17 -12.21
N ILE A 282 68.03 4.65 -11.36
CA ILE A 282 68.19 5.91 -10.62
C ILE A 282 69.41 5.87 -9.71
N ALA A 283 69.65 4.75 -9.02
CA ALA A 283 70.84 4.59 -8.17
C ALA A 283 72.14 4.70 -8.99
N ALA A 284 72.19 4.08 -10.16
CA ALA A 284 73.33 4.17 -11.08
C ALA A 284 73.52 5.58 -11.66
N TYR A 285 72.44 6.26 -12.07
CA TYR A 285 72.51 7.67 -12.50
C TYR A 285 72.98 8.59 -11.37
N ASN A 286 72.58 8.36 -10.12
CA ASN A 286 73.07 9.12 -8.97
C ASN A 286 74.58 8.95 -8.76
N GLN A 287 75.13 7.75 -9.00
CA GLN A 287 76.58 7.53 -8.96
C GLN A 287 77.29 8.25 -10.11
N ALA A 288 76.73 8.21 -11.32
CA ALA A 288 77.27 8.96 -12.46
C ALA A 288 77.29 10.47 -12.17
N ILE A 289 76.20 11.02 -11.64
CA ILE A 289 76.06 12.43 -11.27
C ILE A 289 77.01 12.83 -10.13
N ALA A 290 77.26 11.94 -9.16
CA ALA A 290 78.17 12.20 -8.05
C ALA A 290 79.64 12.30 -8.51
N LEU A 291 80.00 11.60 -9.58
CA LEU A 291 81.33 11.62 -10.18
C LEU A 291 81.50 12.77 -11.17
N ASP A 292 80.52 13.01 -12.04
CA ASP A 292 80.47 14.18 -12.92
C ASP A 292 79.03 14.68 -13.11
N GLY A 293 78.69 15.75 -12.39
CA GLY A 293 77.38 16.37 -12.44
C GLY A 293 77.19 17.38 -13.57
N GLN A 294 78.18 17.62 -14.44
CA GLN A 294 78.11 18.62 -15.51
C GLN A 294 77.53 18.07 -16.83
N ILE A 295 77.25 16.77 -16.90
CA ILE A 295 76.68 16.11 -18.08
C ILE A 295 75.14 16.09 -17.97
N TYR A 296 74.47 16.82 -18.87
CA TYR A 296 73.01 16.99 -18.82
C TYR A 296 72.25 15.69 -19.10
N GLU A 297 72.80 14.76 -19.89
CA GLU A 297 72.19 13.45 -20.18
C GLU A 297 71.95 12.63 -18.91
N TYR A 298 72.81 12.74 -17.89
CA TYR A 298 72.66 12.00 -16.65
C TYR A 298 71.44 12.48 -15.86
N TRP A 299 71.27 13.80 -15.77
CA TRP A 299 70.12 14.44 -15.14
C TRP A 299 68.83 14.21 -15.92
N PHE A 300 68.89 14.28 -17.26
CA PHE A 300 67.73 14.08 -18.12
C PHE A 300 67.18 12.66 -18.01
N ASN A 301 68.04 11.63 -18.12
CA ASN A 301 67.62 10.24 -18.04
C ASN A 301 67.17 9.83 -16.63
N ARG A 302 67.77 10.44 -15.59
CA ARG A 302 67.23 10.32 -14.23
C ARG A 302 65.84 10.95 -14.13
N GLY A 303 65.64 12.12 -14.72
CA GLY A 303 64.33 12.79 -14.80
C GLY A 303 63.27 11.93 -15.49
N LEU A 304 63.61 11.36 -16.65
CA LEU A 304 62.73 10.43 -17.38
C LEU A 304 62.36 9.23 -16.51
N THR A 305 63.35 8.58 -15.90
CA THR A 305 63.12 7.39 -15.06
C THR A 305 62.29 7.72 -13.81
N LEU A 306 62.46 8.91 -13.22
CA LEU A 306 61.64 9.40 -12.10
C LEU A 306 60.20 9.72 -12.53
N PHE A 307 60.02 10.26 -13.73
CA PHE A 307 58.71 10.51 -14.31
C PHE A 307 57.93 9.19 -14.47
N TYR A 308 58.58 8.16 -15.03
CA TYR A 308 57.99 6.80 -15.14
C TYR A 308 57.68 6.11 -13.79
N LEU A 309 58.30 6.57 -12.69
CA LEU A 309 57.99 6.10 -11.32
C LEU A 309 56.94 6.97 -10.62
N ASN A 310 56.27 7.88 -11.34
CA ASN A 310 55.33 8.87 -10.80
C ASN A 310 55.94 9.79 -9.74
N ASN A 311 57.28 9.94 -9.71
CA ASN A 311 57.97 10.86 -8.81
C ASN A 311 58.21 12.20 -9.51
N PHE A 312 57.11 12.88 -9.84
CA PHE A 312 57.11 14.08 -10.67
C PHE A 312 57.88 15.25 -10.06
N THR A 313 57.85 15.40 -8.73
CA THR A 313 58.59 16.47 -8.05
C THR A 313 60.10 16.34 -8.23
N GLU A 314 60.66 15.13 -8.08
CA GLU A 314 62.09 14.89 -8.31
C GLU A 314 62.45 14.85 -9.80
N ALA A 315 61.51 14.45 -10.66
CA ALA A 315 61.66 14.55 -12.11
C ALA A 315 61.83 16.02 -12.54
N VAL A 316 60.97 16.93 -12.07
CA VAL A 316 61.09 18.38 -12.33
C VAL A 316 62.45 18.91 -11.91
N LYS A 317 62.95 18.57 -10.71
CA LYS A 317 64.29 19.00 -10.26
C LYS A 317 65.40 18.48 -11.16
N SER A 318 65.27 17.26 -11.67
CA SER A 318 66.26 16.66 -12.57
C SER A 318 66.23 17.34 -13.94
N TYR A 319 65.05 17.72 -14.44
CA TYR A 319 64.92 18.52 -15.64
C TYR A 319 65.38 19.97 -15.45
N ASP A 320 65.18 20.58 -14.28
CA ASP A 320 65.74 21.90 -13.94
C ASP A 320 67.27 21.90 -14.07
N GLN A 321 67.94 20.86 -13.54
CA GLN A 321 69.39 20.70 -13.70
C GLN A 321 69.80 20.45 -15.15
N THR A 322 69.01 19.65 -15.88
CA THR A 322 69.22 19.43 -17.31
C THR A 322 69.18 20.75 -18.09
N LEU A 323 68.18 21.60 -17.82
CA LEU A 323 67.97 22.88 -18.50
C LEU A 323 68.96 23.96 -18.04
N HIS A 324 69.47 23.88 -16.81
CA HIS A 324 70.59 24.72 -16.36
C HIS A 324 71.87 24.42 -17.15
N LEU A 325 72.15 23.15 -17.41
CA LEU A 325 73.32 22.70 -18.18
C LEU A 325 73.13 22.87 -19.70
N LYS A 326 71.91 22.68 -20.20
CA LYS A 326 71.56 22.79 -21.63
C LYS A 326 70.21 23.52 -21.85
N PRO A 327 70.22 24.86 -21.89
CA PRO A 327 68.99 25.66 -21.95
C PRO A 327 68.19 25.54 -23.25
N ASP A 328 68.80 25.11 -24.35
CA ASP A 328 68.21 24.96 -25.68
C ASP A 328 67.64 23.55 -25.94
N PHE A 329 67.58 22.69 -24.92
CA PHE A 329 67.08 21.33 -25.06
C PHE A 329 65.55 21.24 -24.94
N HIS A 330 64.86 21.37 -26.08
CA HIS A 330 63.39 21.35 -26.17
C HIS A 330 62.73 20.12 -25.50
N LYS A 331 63.33 18.92 -25.57
CA LYS A 331 62.79 17.71 -24.91
C LYS A 331 62.76 17.81 -23.39
N ALA A 332 63.74 18.48 -22.78
CA ALA A 332 63.74 18.72 -21.34
C ALA A 332 62.70 19.77 -20.93
N TRP A 333 62.47 20.80 -21.76
CA TRP A 333 61.37 21.74 -21.56
C TRP A 333 60.01 21.04 -21.61
N TYR A 334 59.76 20.21 -22.63
CA TYR A 334 58.54 19.42 -22.73
C TYR A 334 58.33 18.49 -21.54
N ASN A 335 59.30 17.63 -21.22
CA ASN A 335 59.14 16.65 -20.14
C ASN A 335 59.03 17.30 -18.75
N ARG A 336 59.65 18.48 -18.56
CA ARG A 336 59.43 19.31 -17.37
C ARG A 336 58.00 19.83 -17.33
N GLY A 337 57.49 20.36 -18.44
CA GLY A 337 56.11 20.78 -18.55
C GLY A 337 55.14 19.64 -18.24
N ALA A 338 55.43 18.44 -18.74
CA ALA A 338 54.62 17.26 -18.48
C ALA A 338 54.58 16.89 -17.00
N ALA A 339 55.74 16.84 -16.35
CA ALA A 339 55.83 16.61 -14.90
C ALA A 339 55.15 17.71 -14.06
N LEU A 340 55.10 18.96 -14.55
CA LEU A 340 54.37 20.03 -13.90
C LEU A 340 52.86 19.91 -14.09
N GLY A 341 52.42 19.42 -15.25
CA GLY A 341 51.02 19.12 -15.52
C GLY A 341 50.46 18.06 -14.59
N GLU A 342 51.23 16.99 -14.32
CA GLU A 342 50.90 15.96 -13.29
C GLU A 342 50.75 16.55 -11.89
N LEU A 343 51.54 17.57 -11.60
CA LEU A 343 51.48 18.29 -10.33
C LEU A 343 50.38 19.36 -10.31
N GLN A 344 49.52 19.40 -11.34
CA GLN A 344 48.45 20.38 -11.55
C GLN A 344 48.94 21.84 -11.57
N ARG A 345 50.22 22.07 -11.93
CA ARG A 345 50.83 23.40 -12.07
C ARG A 345 50.77 23.83 -13.52
N PHE A 346 49.54 24.00 -14.02
CA PHE A 346 49.27 24.14 -15.45
C PHE A 346 49.87 25.41 -16.08
N GLU A 347 49.91 26.54 -15.38
CA GLU A 347 50.50 27.78 -15.90
C GLU A 347 52.02 27.62 -16.14
N GLU A 348 52.71 26.95 -15.22
CA GLU A 348 54.14 26.66 -15.35
C GLU A 348 54.39 25.59 -16.42
N ALA A 349 53.48 24.62 -16.56
CA ALA A 349 53.53 23.64 -17.63
C ALA A 349 53.40 24.30 -19.02
N ILE A 350 52.43 25.20 -19.19
CA ILE A 350 52.25 25.98 -20.44
C ILE A 350 53.50 26.77 -20.77
N SER A 351 54.09 27.46 -19.80
CA SER A 351 55.35 28.20 -20.02
C SER A 351 56.49 27.30 -20.50
N CYS A 352 56.55 26.06 -20.01
CA CYS A 352 57.52 25.07 -20.49
C CYS A 352 57.22 24.60 -21.92
N PHE A 353 55.96 24.36 -22.26
CA PHE A 353 55.57 23.97 -23.61
C PHE A 353 55.78 25.09 -24.62
N ASP A 354 55.43 26.33 -24.28
CA ASP A 354 55.73 27.52 -25.08
C ASP A 354 57.23 27.58 -25.38
N ARG A 355 58.07 27.37 -24.36
CA ARG A 355 59.52 27.39 -24.55
C ARG A 355 60.02 26.22 -25.41
N ALA A 356 59.43 25.04 -25.28
CA ALA A 356 59.72 23.90 -26.15
C ALA A 356 59.34 24.20 -27.61
N LEU A 357 58.22 24.86 -27.84
CA LEU A 357 57.71 25.25 -29.17
C LEU A 357 58.51 26.41 -29.79
N GLU A 358 59.00 27.35 -29.00
CA GLU A 358 59.95 28.38 -29.48
C GLU A 358 61.24 27.75 -30.03
N LEU A 359 61.70 26.65 -29.40
CA LEU A 359 62.90 25.92 -29.81
C LEU A 359 62.63 24.93 -30.96
N LYS A 360 61.43 24.34 -31.00
CA LYS A 360 60.98 23.41 -32.04
C LYS A 360 59.49 23.69 -32.38
N PRO A 361 59.21 24.56 -33.37
CA PRO A 361 57.84 25.04 -33.65
C PRO A 361 56.80 23.97 -33.99
N ASN A 362 57.20 22.87 -34.62
CA ASN A 362 56.29 21.79 -35.03
C ASN A 362 56.44 20.57 -34.11
N TYR A 363 56.55 20.79 -32.80
CA TYR A 363 56.65 19.69 -31.83
C TYR A 363 55.26 19.30 -31.34
N LEU A 364 54.63 18.35 -32.03
CA LEU A 364 53.22 17.99 -31.85
C LEU A 364 52.86 17.68 -30.39
N GLU A 365 53.70 16.90 -29.70
CA GLU A 365 53.46 16.49 -28.32
C GLU A 365 53.40 17.70 -27.38
N ALA A 366 54.24 18.72 -27.62
CA ALA A 366 54.20 19.97 -26.86
C ALA A 366 52.99 20.83 -27.23
N ILE A 367 52.53 20.82 -28.49
CA ILE A 367 51.30 21.53 -28.91
C ILE A 367 50.09 20.90 -28.23
N SER A 368 49.88 19.58 -28.34
CA SER A 368 48.72 18.89 -27.74
C SER A 368 48.71 18.99 -26.21
N SER A 369 49.88 18.82 -25.58
CA SER A 369 50.08 18.98 -24.13
C SER A 369 49.77 20.39 -23.63
N ARG A 370 50.14 21.41 -24.40
CA ARG A 370 49.80 22.81 -24.13
C ARG A 370 48.31 23.06 -24.28
N SER A 371 47.69 22.56 -25.35
CA SER A 371 46.25 22.68 -25.61
C SER A 371 45.43 22.13 -24.45
N LEU A 372 45.81 20.99 -23.90
CA LEU A 372 45.11 20.41 -22.77
C LEU A 372 45.32 21.23 -21.49
N ALA A 373 46.54 21.67 -21.21
CA ALA A 373 46.81 22.52 -20.04
C ALA A 373 46.00 23.83 -20.10
N LEU A 374 45.84 24.41 -21.30
CA LEU A 374 44.98 25.57 -21.53
C LEU A 374 43.50 25.26 -21.24
N LEU A 375 43.01 24.12 -21.71
CA LEU A 375 41.64 23.67 -21.46
C LEU A 375 41.38 23.50 -19.94
N LYS A 376 42.29 22.82 -19.22
CA LYS A 376 42.20 22.61 -17.76
C LYS A 376 42.25 23.91 -16.96
N LEU A 377 42.87 24.96 -17.48
CA LEU A 377 42.88 26.30 -16.88
C LEU A 377 41.64 27.15 -17.23
N GLY A 378 40.72 26.64 -18.05
CA GLY A 378 39.52 27.38 -18.47
C GLY A 378 39.78 28.36 -19.61
N TYR A 379 40.78 28.10 -20.45
CA TYR A 379 41.07 28.86 -21.68
C TYR A 379 40.72 28.03 -22.94
N PRO A 380 39.43 27.68 -23.18
CA PRO A 380 39.04 26.77 -24.26
C PRO A 380 39.26 27.39 -25.65
N GLY A 381 39.19 28.71 -25.80
CA GLY A 381 39.45 29.38 -27.08
C GLY A 381 40.89 29.21 -27.56
N GLU A 382 41.86 29.43 -26.66
CA GLU A 382 43.27 29.21 -26.91
C GLU A 382 43.59 27.71 -27.09
N ALA A 383 42.90 26.84 -26.36
CA ALA A 383 43.01 25.40 -26.54
C ALA A 383 42.55 24.97 -27.95
N ILE A 384 41.41 25.45 -28.44
CA ILE A 384 40.91 25.17 -29.80
C ILE A 384 41.93 25.61 -30.85
N ALA A 385 42.49 26.82 -30.73
CA ALA A 385 43.49 27.32 -31.67
C ALA A 385 44.75 26.42 -31.69
N SER A 386 45.13 25.89 -30.53
CA SER A 386 46.30 25.03 -30.38
C SER A 386 46.02 23.61 -30.90
N TYR A 387 44.82 23.05 -30.67
CA TYR A 387 44.41 21.78 -31.29
C TYR A 387 44.25 21.88 -32.81
N ASN A 388 43.84 23.04 -33.35
CA ASN A 388 43.86 23.25 -34.81
C ASN A 388 45.28 23.13 -35.37
N GLN A 389 46.28 23.68 -34.69
CA GLN A 389 47.69 23.54 -35.09
C GLN A 389 48.15 22.08 -34.99
N ALA A 390 47.74 21.34 -33.96
CA ALA A 390 48.04 19.92 -33.83
C ALA A 390 47.47 19.12 -35.01
N LEU A 391 46.19 19.34 -35.33
CA LEU A 391 45.48 18.66 -36.42
C LEU A 391 45.93 19.08 -37.83
N GLU A 392 46.54 20.27 -37.99
CA GLU A 392 47.22 20.64 -39.23
C GLU A 392 48.50 19.82 -39.47
N LEU A 393 49.19 19.42 -38.39
CA LEU A 393 50.40 18.59 -38.47
C LEU A 393 50.06 17.11 -38.60
N GLU A 394 49.09 16.63 -37.81
CA GLU A 394 48.64 15.25 -37.81
C GLU A 394 47.10 15.17 -37.82
N PRO A 395 46.48 15.05 -39.02
CA PRO A 395 45.03 14.99 -39.16
C PRO A 395 44.40 13.70 -38.63
N ASP A 396 45.18 12.64 -38.45
CA ASP A 396 44.71 11.30 -38.05
C ASP A 396 44.91 11.03 -36.55
N ASP A 397 45.07 12.06 -35.71
CA ASP A 397 45.14 11.91 -34.24
C ASP A 397 43.73 11.99 -33.58
N PRO A 398 43.15 10.86 -33.13
CA PRO A 398 41.81 10.85 -32.55
C PRO A 398 41.73 11.62 -31.22
N ILE A 399 42.86 11.78 -30.51
CA ILE A 399 42.91 12.46 -29.21
C ILE A 399 42.78 13.97 -29.40
N SER A 400 43.50 14.54 -30.38
CA SER A 400 43.38 15.96 -30.72
C SER A 400 41.98 16.33 -31.22
N TRP A 401 41.34 15.47 -32.04
CA TRP A 401 39.94 15.65 -32.44
C TRP A 401 39.01 15.63 -31.23
N TYR A 402 39.15 14.64 -30.35
CA TYR A 402 38.32 14.53 -29.14
C TYR A 402 38.42 15.77 -28.24
N TYR A 403 39.64 16.20 -27.87
CA TYR A 403 39.79 17.33 -26.96
C TYR A 403 39.48 18.68 -27.59
N ARG A 404 39.61 18.83 -28.91
CA ARG A 404 39.06 20.00 -29.61
C ARG A 404 37.54 20.00 -29.52
N GLY A 405 36.90 18.84 -29.69
CA GLY A 405 35.48 18.64 -29.47
C GLY A 405 35.04 19.03 -28.06
N VAL A 406 35.78 18.60 -27.02
CA VAL A 406 35.52 18.99 -25.62
C VAL A 406 35.61 20.51 -25.45
N ALA A 407 36.69 21.14 -25.94
CA ALA A 407 36.86 22.58 -25.85
C ALA A 407 35.75 23.35 -26.61
N LEU A 408 35.29 22.84 -27.75
CA LEU A 408 34.16 23.39 -28.49
C LEU A 408 32.85 23.29 -27.69
N ALA A 409 32.60 22.14 -27.05
CA ALA A 409 31.43 21.94 -26.19
C ALA A 409 31.41 22.93 -25.01
N GLU A 410 32.55 23.16 -24.34
CA GLU A 410 32.65 24.16 -23.26
C GLU A 410 32.34 25.59 -23.71
N THR A 411 32.55 25.90 -24.98
CA THR A 411 32.19 27.20 -25.58
C THR A 411 30.75 27.26 -26.13
N GLY A 412 29.93 26.22 -25.89
CA GLY A 412 28.55 26.11 -26.40
C GLY A 412 28.46 25.78 -27.90
N GLN A 413 29.55 25.33 -28.52
CA GLN A 413 29.60 24.96 -29.94
C GLN A 413 29.31 23.46 -30.13
N THR A 414 28.10 23.03 -29.74
CA THR A 414 27.70 21.61 -29.69
C THR A 414 27.77 20.89 -31.03
N ARG A 415 27.36 21.54 -32.14
CA ARG A 415 27.41 20.91 -33.48
C ARG A 415 28.85 20.72 -33.99
N PRO A 416 29.74 21.72 -33.92
CA PRO A 416 31.17 21.51 -34.16
C PRO A 416 31.79 20.43 -33.27
N ALA A 417 31.46 20.42 -31.97
CA ALA A 417 31.94 19.38 -31.05
C ALA A 417 31.51 17.98 -31.49
N LEU A 418 30.24 17.81 -31.88
CA LEU A 418 29.71 16.55 -32.39
C LEU A 418 30.45 16.08 -33.66
N ALA A 419 30.79 17.00 -34.57
CA ALA A 419 31.57 16.67 -35.76
C ALA A 419 32.97 16.17 -35.37
N ASP A 420 33.64 16.84 -34.44
CA ASP A 420 34.97 16.46 -33.96
C ASP A 420 34.96 15.10 -33.25
N TYR A 421 33.93 14.80 -32.45
CA TYR A 421 33.78 13.47 -31.85
C TYR A 421 33.56 12.38 -32.91
N ASN A 422 32.88 12.69 -34.02
CA ASN A 422 32.71 11.72 -35.11
C ASN A 422 34.05 11.46 -35.83
N GLU A 423 34.88 12.47 -36.05
CA GLU A 423 36.22 12.28 -36.63
C GLU A 423 37.10 11.43 -35.71
N ALA A 424 37.12 11.73 -34.40
CA ALA A 424 37.82 10.92 -33.40
C ALA A 424 37.38 9.45 -33.43
N LEU A 425 36.07 9.19 -33.53
CA LEU A 425 35.49 7.84 -33.58
C LEU A 425 35.67 7.14 -34.94
N ALA A 426 35.80 7.89 -36.03
CA ALA A 426 36.12 7.34 -37.34
C ALA A 426 37.54 6.77 -37.37
N ILE A 427 38.47 7.43 -36.66
CA ILE A 427 39.86 7.00 -36.53
C ILE A 427 39.99 5.90 -35.47
N TYR A 428 39.37 6.07 -34.29
CA TYR A 428 39.44 5.12 -33.18
C TYR A 428 38.05 4.75 -32.63
N PRO A 429 37.38 3.72 -33.19
CA PRO A 429 36.03 3.32 -32.79
C PRO A 429 35.90 2.78 -31.35
N GLU A 430 37.00 2.34 -30.72
CA GLU A 430 37.00 1.85 -29.33
C GLU A 430 37.23 2.98 -28.31
N PHE A 431 37.09 4.25 -28.72
CA PHE A 431 37.23 5.40 -27.83
C PHE A 431 35.97 5.63 -26.99
N HIS A 432 35.84 4.94 -25.86
CA HIS A 432 34.66 5.04 -24.98
C HIS A 432 34.33 6.48 -24.53
N LEU A 433 35.33 7.33 -24.29
CA LEU A 433 35.10 8.74 -23.91
C LEU A 433 34.51 9.57 -25.06
N ALA A 434 34.98 9.36 -26.30
CA ALA A 434 34.40 10.04 -27.46
C ALA A 434 32.96 9.59 -27.70
N TRP A 435 32.63 8.31 -27.48
CA TRP A 435 31.24 7.83 -27.48
C TRP A 435 30.39 8.49 -26.38
N TYR A 436 30.91 8.58 -25.16
CA TYR A 436 30.22 9.24 -24.05
C TYR A 436 29.99 10.75 -24.31
N SER A 437 31.03 11.49 -24.70
CA SER A 437 30.92 12.92 -25.02
C SER A 437 30.05 13.20 -26.24
N LYS A 438 30.06 12.31 -27.24
CA LYS A 438 29.09 12.33 -28.34
C LYS A 438 27.66 12.17 -27.83
N GLY A 439 27.42 11.23 -26.92
CA GLY A 439 26.12 11.06 -26.27
C GLY A 439 25.65 12.33 -25.56
N LEU A 440 26.53 13.00 -24.80
CA LEU A 440 26.21 14.25 -24.11
C LEU A 440 25.84 15.38 -25.09
N ALA A 441 26.59 15.52 -26.19
CA ALA A 441 26.27 16.51 -27.22
C ALA A 441 24.92 16.21 -27.92
N LEU A 442 24.57 14.94 -28.09
CA LEU A 442 23.28 14.52 -28.66
C LEU A 442 22.11 14.78 -27.70
N VAL A 443 22.30 14.60 -26.38
CA VAL A 443 21.35 14.99 -25.33
C VAL A 443 21.04 16.48 -25.41
N GLU A 444 22.06 17.34 -25.52
CA GLU A 444 21.86 18.79 -25.66
C GLU A 444 21.08 19.16 -26.95
N LEU A 445 21.23 18.35 -28.00
CA LEU A 445 20.46 18.47 -29.25
C LEU A 445 19.11 17.75 -29.24
N SER A 446 18.69 17.19 -28.09
CA SER A 446 17.46 16.39 -27.93
C SER A 446 17.37 15.14 -28.83
N ALA A 447 18.51 14.60 -29.26
CA ALA A 447 18.61 13.37 -30.05
C ALA A 447 18.81 12.14 -29.13
N TRP A 448 17.75 11.80 -28.38
CA TRP A 448 17.79 10.85 -27.26
C TRP A 448 18.15 9.42 -27.68
N GLU A 449 17.59 8.90 -28.78
CA GLU A 449 17.83 7.53 -29.25
C GLU A 449 19.27 7.30 -29.72
N GLU A 450 19.84 8.30 -30.39
CA GLU A 450 21.25 8.28 -30.80
C GLU A 450 22.17 8.39 -29.58
N ALA A 451 21.81 9.22 -28.59
CA ALA A 451 22.54 9.33 -27.34
C ALA A 451 22.55 8.01 -26.55
N GLN A 452 21.40 7.32 -26.46
CA GLN A 452 21.31 5.99 -25.84
C GLN A 452 22.30 5.01 -26.48
N THR A 453 22.32 4.95 -27.81
CA THR A 453 23.22 4.06 -28.56
C THR A 453 24.70 4.37 -28.27
N CYS A 454 25.03 5.66 -28.15
CA CYS A 454 26.38 6.10 -27.82
C CYS A 454 26.80 5.66 -26.41
N TYR A 455 25.93 5.82 -25.41
CA TYR A 455 26.23 5.39 -24.03
C TYR A 455 26.32 3.87 -23.90
N GLU A 456 25.43 3.11 -24.55
CA GLU A 456 25.52 1.64 -24.58
C GLU A 456 26.83 1.17 -25.21
N THR A 457 27.30 1.86 -26.26
CA THR A 457 28.60 1.57 -26.89
C THR A 457 29.76 1.90 -25.96
N ALA A 458 29.74 3.07 -25.30
CA ALA A 458 30.76 3.46 -24.33
C ALA A 458 30.87 2.45 -23.18
N ILE A 459 29.74 1.99 -22.64
CA ILE A 459 29.67 1.00 -21.55
C ILE A 459 30.10 -0.39 -22.03
N LYS A 460 29.79 -0.77 -23.28
CA LYS A 460 30.25 -2.04 -23.86
C LYS A 460 31.76 -2.10 -23.97
N ILE A 461 32.39 -0.97 -24.31
CA ILE A 461 33.85 -0.84 -24.37
C ILE A 461 34.44 -0.81 -22.96
N GLN A 462 33.87 0.02 -22.06
CA GLN A 462 34.33 0.20 -20.69
C GLN A 462 33.17 -0.03 -19.69
N PRO A 463 32.99 -1.27 -19.17
CA PRO A 463 31.86 -1.58 -18.30
C PRO A 463 31.86 -0.90 -16.92
N ASN A 464 33.05 -0.56 -16.40
CA ASN A 464 33.21 0.15 -15.12
C ASN A 464 33.22 1.67 -15.35
N PHE A 465 32.13 2.21 -15.91
CA PHE A 465 31.98 3.64 -16.21
C PHE A 465 30.68 4.19 -15.60
N PRO A 466 30.69 4.60 -14.32
CA PRO A 466 29.48 4.96 -13.60
C PRO A 466 28.76 6.18 -14.20
N GLU A 467 29.49 7.16 -14.74
CA GLU A 467 28.94 8.36 -15.37
C GLU A 467 28.19 8.02 -16.68
N ALA A 468 28.68 7.06 -17.47
CA ALA A 468 27.97 6.59 -18.66
C ALA A 468 26.72 5.78 -18.31
N TRP A 469 26.77 4.94 -17.26
CA TRP A 469 25.59 4.25 -16.74
C TRP A 469 24.53 5.22 -16.22
N TYR A 470 24.93 6.28 -15.51
CA TYR A 470 24.03 7.33 -15.05
C TYR A 470 23.39 8.09 -16.22
N ALA A 471 24.20 8.53 -17.19
CA ALA A 471 23.72 9.22 -18.39
C ALA A 471 22.78 8.35 -19.24
N LEU A 472 23.05 7.05 -19.33
CA LEU A 472 22.15 6.08 -19.96
C LEU A 472 20.79 6.03 -19.25
N GLY A 473 20.79 6.02 -17.91
CA GLY A 473 19.56 6.06 -17.11
C GLY A 473 18.72 7.31 -17.39
N GLY A 474 19.36 8.49 -17.43
CA GLY A 474 18.68 9.75 -17.72
C GLY A 474 18.06 9.80 -19.12
N VAL A 475 18.75 9.29 -20.14
CA VAL A 475 18.21 9.22 -21.51
C VAL A 475 17.08 8.21 -21.61
N GLN A 476 17.20 7.05 -20.96
CA GLN A 476 16.13 6.04 -20.93
C GLN A 476 14.87 6.57 -20.25
N GLU A 477 15.01 7.44 -19.24
CA GLU A 477 13.88 8.15 -18.65
C GLU A 477 13.18 9.08 -19.65
N LYS A 478 13.94 9.89 -20.41
CA LYS A 478 13.39 10.76 -21.47
C LYS A 478 12.69 9.95 -22.58
N LEU A 479 13.12 8.72 -22.82
CA LEU A 479 12.51 7.77 -23.76
C LEU A 479 11.36 6.93 -23.14
N ALA A 480 10.95 7.23 -21.91
CA ALA A 480 9.93 6.50 -21.14
C ALA A 480 10.25 5.00 -20.90
N GLN A 481 11.52 4.60 -20.98
CA GLN A 481 12.02 3.25 -20.71
C GLN A 481 12.38 3.07 -19.23
N LYS A 482 11.37 3.17 -18.35
CA LYS A 482 11.56 3.29 -16.88
C LYS A 482 12.32 2.12 -16.23
N GLU A 483 12.04 0.87 -16.61
CA GLU A 483 12.71 -0.31 -16.07
C GLU A 483 14.19 -0.37 -16.47
N ALA A 484 14.50 0.04 -17.70
CA ALA A 484 15.87 0.12 -18.18
C ALA A 484 16.64 1.21 -17.41
N ALA A 485 16.02 2.37 -17.20
CA ALA A 485 16.60 3.47 -16.43
C ALA A 485 16.96 3.04 -15.00
N ILE A 486 16.05 2.34 -14.31
CA ILE A 486 16.31 1.79 -12.97
C ILE A 486 17.53 0.84 -12.98
N HIS A 487 17.63 -0.03 -13.99
CA HIS A 487 18.78 -0.92 -14.11
C HIS A 487 20.08 -0.13 -14.34
N ALA A 488 20.06 0.87 -15.21
CA ALA A 488 21.23 1.70 -15.50
C ALA A 488 21.71 2.47 -14.26
N TYR A 489 20.81 3.13 -13.52
CA TYR A 489 21.16 3.79 -12.26
C TYR A 489 21.67 2.80 -11.19
N ALA A 490 21.09 1.60 -11.10
CA ALA A 490 21.57 0.56 -10.19
C ALA A 490 23.00 0.08 -10.55
N GLN A 491 23.37 0.05 -11.83
CA GLN A 491 24.75 -0.24 -12.23
C GLN A 491 25.69 0.90 -11.86
N ALA A 492 25.28 2.15 -12.09
CA ALA A 492 26.06 3.34 -11.70
C ALA A 492 26.37 3.32 -10.20
N THR A 493 25.36 3.10 -9.34
CA THR A 493 25.53 3.04 -7.88
C THR A 493 26.26 1.79 -7.39
N ARG A 494 26.21 0.67 -8.14
CA ARG A 494 27.02 -0.52 -7.84
C ARG A 494 28.50 -0.28 -8.07
N ILE A 495 28.85 0.46 -9.13
CA ILE A 495 30.24 0.79 -9.47
C ILE A 495 30.75 1.91 -8.55
N LYS A 496 29.93 2.92 -8.29
CA LYS A 496 30.23 4.09 -7.45
C LYS A 496 29.15 4.24 -6.34
N PRO A 497 29.31 3.56 -5.18
CA PRO A 497 28.31 3.56 -4.11
C PRO A 497 28.00 4.92 -3.50
N ASP A 498 28.92 5.87 -3.60
CA ASP A 498 28.81 7.27 -3.14
C ASP A 498 28.25 8.23 -4.21
N PHE A 499 27.71 7.70 -5.32
CA PHE A 499 27.08 8.50 -6.37
C PHE A 499 25.68 8.98 -5.95
N HIS A 500 25.62 10.12 -5.25
CA HIS A 500 24.39 10.72 -4.74
C HIS A 500 23.27 10.85 -5.78
N ASP A 501 23.58 11.44 -6.95
CA ASP A 501 22.56 11.82 -7.94
C ASP A 501 21.92 10.57 -8.57
N ALA A 502 22.71 9.52 -8.83
CA ALA A 502 22.19 8.24 -9.27
C ALA A 502 21.24 7.57 -8.25
N TRP A 503 21.49 7.69 -6.94
CA TRP A 503 20.56 7.20 -5.91
C TRP A 503 19.26 8.01 -5.86
N LEU A 504 19.35 9.34 -6.01
CA LEU A 504 18.19 10.23 -6.01
C LEU A 504 17.26 9.93 -7.20
N ASP A 505 17.83 9.90 -8.41
CA ASP A 505 17.07 9.75 -9.66
C ASP A 505 16.50 8.34 -9.81
N GLN A 506 17.24 7.31 -9.35
CA GLN A 506 16.70 5.96 -9.25
C GLN A 506 15.43 5.92 -8.39
N GLY A 507 15.43 6.64 -7.25
CA GLY A 507 14.27 6.75 -6.38
C GLY A 507 13.09 7.47 -7.04
N VAL A 508 13.35 8.53 -7.81
CA VAL A 508 12.32 9.24 -8.59
C VAL A 508 11.65 8.32 -9.61
N VAL A 509 12.43 7.58 -10.40
CA VAL A 509 11.88 6.64 -11.38
C VAL A 509 11.10 5.50 -10.71
N LEU A 510 11.62 4.94 -9.60
CA LEU A 510 10.89 3.94 -8.80
C LEU A 510 9.56 4.47 -8.27
N GLY A 511 9.54 5.71 -7.76
CA GLY A 511 8.32 6.38 -7.32
C GLY A 511 7.32 6.56 -8.46
N SER A 512 7.79 6.92 -9.66
CA SER A 512 6.95 7.06 -10.86
C SER A 512 6.30 5.75 -11.33
N LEU A 513 6.81 4.59 -10.88
CA LEU A 513 6.24 3.25 -11.11
C LEU A 513 5.37 2.78 -9.93
N GLY A 514 5.17 3.60 -8.90
CA GLY A 514 4.44 3.22 -7.68
C GLY A 514 5.21 2.27 -6.76
N ARG A 515 6.51 2.04 -7.00
CA ARG A 515 7.38 1.19 -6.16
C ARG A 515 7.92 1.97 -4.97
N TRP A 516 7.01 2.54 -4.18
CA TRP A 516 7.29 3.52 -3.13
C TRP A 516 8.26 3.02 -2.05
N GLN A 517 8.17 1.75 -1.66
CA GLN A 517 9.06 1.20 -0.64
C GLN A 517 10.53 1.17 -1.10
N GLU A 518 10.77 0.83 -2.37
CA GLU A 518 12.11 0.81 -2.95
C GLU A 518 12.63 2.23 -3.19
N ALA A 519 11.75 3.15 -3.60
CA ALA A 519 12.07 4.57 -3.73
C ALA A 519 12.53 5.17 -2.39
N ILE A 520 11.83 4.88 -1.28
CA ILE A 520 12.23 5.36 0.05
C ILE A 520 13.63 4.85 0.44
N VAL A 521 13.93 3.58 0.18
CA VAL A 521 15.26 3.00 0.48
C VAL A 521 16.38 3.69 -0.32
N THR A 522 16.15 3.97 -1.60
CA THR A 522 17.13 4.68 -2.45
C THR A 522 17.33 6.13 -2.00
N TRP A 523 16.26 6.86 -1.65
CA TRP A 523 16.36 8.20 -1.08
C TRP A 523 17.03 8.24 0.29
N GLU A 524 16.87 7.22 1.14
CA GLU A 524 17.61 7.12 2.40
C GLU A 524 19.11 6.95 2.18
N ARG A 525 19.52 6.25 1.11
CA ARG A 525 20.93 6.19 0.70
C ARG A 525 21.43 7.55 0.20
N ALA A 526 20.66 8.24 -0.65
CA ALA A 526 21.00 9.59 -1.09
C ALA A 526 21.13 10.57 0.09
N ILE A 527 20.20 10.57 1.04
CA ILE A 527 20.26 11.39 2.28
C ILE A 527 21.51 11.07 3.11
N ALA A 528 21.90 9.79 3.19
CA ALA A 528 23.11 9.41 3.92
C ALA A 528 24.39 10.01 3.31
N LEU A 529 24.39 10.25 2.00
CA LEU A 529 25.50 10.84 1.25
C LEU A 529 25.49 12.37 1.30
N LYS A 530 24.35 13.01 0.99
CA LYS A 530 24.16 14.47 1.09
C LYS A 530 22.90 14.78 1.91
N ARG A 531 23.09 15.23 3.15
CA ARG A 531 22.00 15.47 4.11
C ARG A 531 21.29 16.81 3.90
N ASP A 532 21.97 17.77 3.31
CA ASP A 532 21.57 19.16 3.08
C ASP A 532 20.90 19.38 1.72
N PHE A 533 20.62 18.31 0.96
CA PHE A 533 19.86 18.40 -0.28
C PHE A 533 18.37 18.22 -0.01
N TYR A 534 17.62 19.32 -0.01
CA TYR A 534 16.21 19.37 0.43
C TYR A 534 15.27 18.50 -0.42
N LEU A 535 15.51 18.38 -1.74
CA LEU A 535 14.64 17.62 -2.64
C LEU A 535 14.59 16.13 -2.30
N THR A 536 15.67 15.53 -1.79
CA THR A 536 15.65 14.12 -1.37
C THR A 536 14.72 13.91 -0.17
N TRP A 537 14.71 14.85 0.77
CA TRP A 537 13.78 14.83 1.91
C TRP A 537 12.33 15.02 1.47
N TYR A 538 12.08 15.94 0.54
CA TYR A 538 10.76 16.14 -0.05
C TYR A 538 10.25 14.88 -0.76
N ASN A 539 11.08 14.28 -1.62
CA ASN A 539 10.74 13.06 -2.35
C ASN A 539 10.46 11.89 -1.40
N ARG A 540 11.28 11.72 -0.35
CA ARG A 540 11.02 10.75 0.73
C ARG A 540 9.68 11.01 1.42
N GLY A 541 9.35 12.27 1.68
CA GLY A 541 8.05 12.67 2.22
C GLY A 541 6.89 12.20 1.34
N ILE A 542 6.97 12.42 0.03
CA ILE A 542 5.96 11.94 -0.95
C ILE A 542 5.85 10.42 -0.92
N GLY A 543 6.99 9.71 -0.90
CA GLY A 543 7.00 8.25 -0.83
C GLY A 543 6.27 7.73 0.42
N LEU A 544 6.57 8.31 1.58
CA LEU A 544 5.95 7.96 2.86
C LEU A 544 4.45 8.26 2.87
N ASP A 545 4.03 9.39 2.30
CA ASP A 545 2.63 9.73 2.13
C ASP A 545 1.87 8.69 1.29
N ASN A 546 2.51 8.15 0.25
CA ASN A 546 1.91 7.19 -0.66
C ASN A 546 1.73 5.79 -0.04
N ILE A 547 2.60 5.40 0.89
CA ILE A 547 2.45 4.16 1.66
C ILE A 547 1.61 4.34 2.94
N GLY A 548 1.14 5.55 3.23
CA GLY A 548 0.27 5.86 4.38
C GLY A 548 0.99 6.24 5.67
N GLU A 549 2.32 6.35 5.66
CA GLU A 549 3.16 6.71 6.82
C GLU A 549 3.20 8.24 7.03
N LYS A 550 2.04 8.83 7.35
CA LYS A 550 1.82 10.29 7.39
C LYS A 550 2.72 11.03 8.38
N GLU A 551 2.95 10.48 9.57
CA GLU A 551 3.82 11.09 10.58
C GLU A 551 5.27 11.20 10.10
N GLN A 552 5.77 10.16 9.43
CA GLN A 552 7.15 10.17 8.91
C GLN A 552 7.27 11.07 7.68
N ALA A 553 6.21 11.18 6.87
CA ALA A 553 6.14 12.13 5.77
C ALA A 553 6.29 13.57 6.27
N ILE A 554 5.55 13.94 7.33
CA ILE A 554 5.63 15.26 7.98
C ILE A 554 7.06 15.56 8.43
N VAL A 555 7.73 14.61 9.10
CA VAL A 555 9.13 14.79 9.54
C VAL A 555 10.06 15.04 8.35
N SER A 556 9.83 14.37 7.22
CA SER A 556 10.64 14.56 6.01
C SER A 556 10.41 15.93 5.37
N TYR A 557 9.15 16.40 5.32
CA TYR A 557 8.85 17.75 4.86
C TYR A 557 9.40 18.82 5.80
N GLU A 558 9.37 18.60 7.12
CA GLU A 558 9.99 19.52 8.09
C GLU A 558 11.50 19.61 7.86
N LYS A 559 12.19 18.50 7.59
CA LYS A 559 13.61 18.53 7.23
C LYS A 559 13.88 19.24 5.91
N CYS A 560 13.02 19.06 4.91
CA CYS A 560 13.08 19.82 3.67
C CYS A 560 12.97 21.34 3.95
N LEU A 561 12.02 21.75 4.79
CA LEU A 561 11.76 23.15 5.12
C LEU A 561 12.80 23.77 6.07
N GLU A 562 13.45 22.98 6.91
CA GLU A 562 14.61 23.41 7.69
C GLU A 562 15.79 23.81 6.79
N ILE A 563 15.95 23.12 5.65
CA ILE A 563 17.01 23.36 4.66
C ILE A 563 16.62 24.48 3.69
N ASN A 564 15.40 24.40 3.12
CA ASN A 564 14.86 25.38 2.18
C ASN A 564 13.45 25.84 2.62
N PRO A 565 13.34 26.92 3.42
CA PRO A 565 12.05 27.44 3.90
C PRO A 565 11.12 27.99 2.82
N ASP A 566 11.66 28.36 1.65
CA ASP A 566 10.91 28.97 0.55
C ASP A 566 10.31 27.92 -0.42
N PHE A 567 10.48 26.62 -0.14
CA PHE A 567 9.93 25.56 -0.97
C PHE A 567 8.45 25.28 -0.64
N TYR A 568 7.55 26.03 -1.28
CA TYR A 568 6.11 26.01 -0.99
C TYR A 568 5.44 24.64 -1.18
N PHE A 569 5.96 23.77 -2.05
CA PHE A 569 5.43 22.42 -2.21
C PHE A 569 5.56 21.56 -0.95
N ALA A 570 6.68 21.69 -0.21
CA ALA A 570 6.84 20.97 1.06
C ALA A 570 5.90 21.50 2.14
N TRP A 571 5.65 22.82 2.18
CA TRP A 571 4.65 23.42 3.06
C TRP A 571 3.25 22.86 2.78
N TYR A 572 2.85 22.85 1.51
CA TYR A 572 1.54 22.36 1.11
C TYR A 572 1.39 20.85 1.33
N ASN A 573 2.36 20.01 0.93
CA ASN A 573 2.26 18.56 1.15
C ASN A 573 2.27 18.21 2.64
N ARG A 574 3.03 18.94 3.47
CA ARG A 574 2.93 18.85 4.93
C ARG A 574 1.52 19.18 5.42
N ALA A 575 0.88 20.20 4.86
CA ALA A 575 -0.51 20.55 5.19
C ALA A 575 -1.48 19.40 4.87
N VAL A 576 -1.31 18.75 3.72
CA VAL A 576 -2.12 17.59 3.31
C VAL A 576 -1.96 16.42 4.28
N SER A 577 -0.73 16.05 4.66
CA SER A 577 -0.48 14.99 5.65
C SER A 577 -1.05 15.33 7.03
N LEU A 578 -0.90 16.59 7.47
CA LEU A 578 -1.47 17.07 8.74
C LEU A 578 -3.00 17.02 8.75
N PHE A 579 -3.64 17.41 7.64
CA PHE A 579 -5.07 17.33 7.47
C PHE A 579 -5.56 15.87 7.56
N ALA A 580 -4.87 14.93 6.91
CA ALA A 580 -5.21 13.51 6.96
C ALA A 580 -5.13 12.93 8.39
N LEU A 581 -4.25 13.46 9.24
CA LEU A 581 -4.12 13.11 10.66
C LEU A 581 -5.10 13.86 11.58
N GLY A 582 -5.97 14.72 11.04
CA GLY A 582 -6.89 15.54 11.84
C GLY A 582 -6.24 16.72 12.57
N ARG A 583 -4.97 17.04 12.25
CA ARG A 583 -4.20 18.16 12.84
C ARG A 583 -4.50 19.45 12.08
N TYR A 584 -5.77 19.86 12.09
CA TYR A 584 -6.29 20.91 11.20
C TYR A 584 -5.63 22.29 11.38
N GLU A 585 -5.35 22.73 12.62
CA GLU A 585 -4.71 24.03 12.85
C GLU A 585 -3.27 24.09 12.31
N GLU A 586 -2.53 22.98 12.38
CA GLU A 586 -1.18 22.90 11.84
C GLU A 586 -1.20 22.80 10.30
N ALA A 587 -2.22 22.16 9.75
CA ALA A 587 -2.47 22.15 8.30
C ALA A 587 -2.76 23.56 7.79
N ILE A 588 -3.60 24.34 8.48
CA ILE A 588 -3.87 25.75 8.14
C ILE A 588 -2.58 26.55 8.13
N ALA A 589 -1.75 26.45 9.18
CA ALA A 589 -0.48 27.15 9.24
C ALA A 589 0.48 26.74 8.12
N SER A 590 0.49 25.46 7.74
CA SER A 590 1.33 24.97 6.65
C SER A 590 0.84 25.48 5.28
N CYS A 591 -0.48 25.56 5.05
CA CYS A 591 -1.02 26.24 3.89
C CYS A 591 -0.69 27.74 3.88
N ASP A 592 -0.76 28.41 5.03
CA ASP A 592 -0.38 29.82 5.16
C ASP A 592 1.11 30.03 4.80
N GLY A 593 1.98 29.09 5.19
CA GLY A 593 3.38 29.06 4.77
C GLY A 593 3.55 28.97 3.25
N ALA A 594 2.83 28.05 2.59
CA ALA A 594 2.86 27.93 1.14
C ALA A 594 2.35 29.21 0.43
N LEU A 595 1.23 29.77 0.91
CA LEU A 595 0.58 30.94 0.32
C LEU A 595 1.34 32.25 0.58
N GLN A 596 2.13 32.32 1.65
CA GLN A 596 3.04 33.44 1.90
C GLN A 596 4.13 33.55 0.82
N ILE A 597 4.55 32.41 0.26
CA ILE A 597 5.56 32.31 -0.80
C ILE A 597 4.90 32.44 -2.17
N GLN A 598 3.84 31.67 -2.43
CA GLN A 598 3.13 31.62 -3.70
C GLN A 598 1.62 31.85 -3.50
N PRO A 599 1.14 33.11 -3.46
CA PRO A 599 -0.28 33.43 -3.24
C PRO A 599 -1.22 32.94 -4.34
N GLU A 600 -0.72 32.71 -5.56
CA GLU A 600 -1.51 32.23 -6.70
C GLU A 600 -1.70 30.70 -6.71
N TYR A 601 -1.12 29.97 -5.74
CA TYR A 601 -1.24 28.51 -5.65
C TYR A 601 -2.62 28.12 -5.07
N TRP A 602 -3.58 27.89 -5.96
CA TRP A 602 -5.00 27.70 -5.63
C TRP A 602 -5.25 26.43 -4.81
N GLU A 603 -4.44 25.39 -4.97
CA GLU A 603 -4.52 24.14 -4.22
C GLU A 603 -4.32 24.38 -2.72
N ALA A 604 -3.36 25.26 -2.35
CA ALA A 604 -3.16 25.61 -0.95
C ALA A 604 -4.32 26.42 -0.38
N TRP A 605 -5.01 27.25 -1.17
CA TRP A 605 -6.24 27.93 -0.75
C TRP A 605 -7.40 26.96 -0.51
N ILE A 606 -7.59 25.99 -1.41
CA ILE A 606 -8.56 24.90 -1.23
C ILE A 606 -8.20 24.08 0.03
N GLY A 607 -6.91 23.79 0.22
CA GLY A 607 -6.37 23.01 1.34
C GLY A 607 -6.63 23.68 2.67
N ARG A 608 -6.34 24.98 2.70
CA ARG A 608 -6.61 25.84 3.83
C ARG A 608 -8.09 25.88 4.15
N GLY A 609 -8.96 26.14 3.16
CA GLY A 609 -10.40 26.23 3.39
C GLY A 609 -10.98 24.92 3.93
N ASN A 610 -10.57 23.79 3.37
CA ASN A 610 -10.96 22.47 3.89
C ASN A 610 -10.51 22.29 5.34
N ALA A 611 -9.25 22.57 5.68
CA ALA A 611 -8.76 22.48 7.06
C ALA A 611 -9.51 23.43 8.02
N VAL A 612 -9.83 24.65 7.58
CA VAL A 612 -10.63 25.63 8.33
C VAL A 612 -12.04 25.13 8.61
N GLY A 613 -12.66 24.42 7.66
CA GLY A 613 -13.99 23.84 7.79
C GLY A 613 -14.11 22.78 8.88
N TYR A 614 -13.07 21.96 9.03
CA TYR A 614 -13.01 20.88 10.02
C TYR A 614 -12.48 21.31 11.39
N SER A 615 -11.96 22.52 11.52
CA SER A 615 -11.47 23.03 12.80
C SER A 615 -12.58 23.71 13.61
N ASP A 616 -12.82 23.24 14.83
CA ASP A 616 -13.84 23.78 15.73
C ASP A 616 -13.39 25.01 16.53
N ARG A 617 -12.08 25.15 16.78
CA ARG A 617 -11.54 26.20 17.65
C ARG A 617 -10.24 26.75 17.09
N HIS A 618 -10.24 28.06 16.90
CA HIS A 618 -9.04 28.82 16.55
C HIS A 618 -7.96 28.66 17.61
N ASN A 619 -6.76 28.23 17.21
CA ASN A 619 -5.60 28.17 18.09
C ASN A 619 -4.67 29.37 17.85
N PRO A 620 -4.56 30.31 18.81
CA PRO A 620 -3.73 31.50 18.65
C PRO A 620 -2.23 31.22 18.48
N GLN A 621 -1.75 30.03 18.86
CA GLN A 621 -0.34 29.67 18.73
C GLN A 621 0.11 29.55 17.27
N PHE A 622 -0.83 29.24 16.38
CA PHE A 622 -0.57 29.05 14.96
C PHE A 622 -1.03 30.25 14.13
N SER A 623 -1.71 31.24 14.74
CA SER A 623 -2.20 32.42 14.06
C SER A 623 -1.18 33.56 14.08
N ASN A 624 -1.19 34.38 13.02
CA ASN A 624 -0.26 35.50 12.81
C ASN A 624 1.22 35.11 12.60
N LEU A 625 1.52 33.83 12.41
CA LEU A 625 2.85 33.37 12.01
C LEU A 625 3.23 33.90 10.61
N HIS A 626 2.23 34.05 9.75
CA HIS A 626 2.41 34.50 8.36
C HIS A 626 1.75 35.86 8.14
N THR A 627 2.41 36.72 7.35
CA THR A 627 1.95 38.07 7.00
C THR A 627 0.57 38.07 6.36
N LEU A 628 0.29 37.09 5.50
CA LEU A 628 -1.01 36.90 4.85
C LEU A 628 -2.19 36.94 5.85
N THR A 629 -2.08 36.22 6.97
CA THR A 629 -3.13 36.18 8.01
C THR A 629 -3.23 37.44 8.86
N ARG A 630 -2.14 38.21 8.97
CA ARG A 630 -2.12 39.49 9.68
C ARG A 630 -2.81 40.59 8.87
N GLU A 631 -2.68 40.55 7.55
CA GLU A 631 -3.29 41.49 6.64
C GLU A 631 -4.78 41.19 6.38
N ASN A 632 -5.19 39.92 6.55
CA ASN A 632 -6.55 39.44 6.31
C ASN A 632 -7.11 38.77 7.59
N PRO A 633 -7.52 39.54 8.61
CA PRO A 633 -7.90 39.00 9.92
C PRO A 633 -9.11 38.05 9.87
N GLU A 634 -9.97 38.16 8.86
CA GLU A 634 -11.08 37.26 8.58
C GLU A 634 -10.64 35.82 8.30
N LEU A 635 -9.40 35.61 7.86
CA LEU A 635 -8.82 34.27 7.67
C LEU A 635 -8.64 33.48 8.98
N ASN A 636 -8.83 34.13 10.13
CA ASN A 636 -8.82 33.49 11.45
C ASN A 636 -10.17 32.89 11.86
N GLN A 637 -11.24 33.11 11.07
CA GLN A 637 -12.52 32.47 11.30
C GLN A 637 -12.45 30.96 11.05
N ARG A 638 -13.43 30.21 11.56
CA ARG A 638 -13.51 28.74 11.53
C ARG A 638 -14.88 28.27 11.04
N GLY A 639 -14.99 27.00 10.65
CA GLY A 639 -16.19 26.45 10.04
C GLY A 639 -16.51 27.08 8.68
N GLU A 640 -17.79 27.08 8.29
CA GLU A 640 -18.22 27.51 6.95
C GLU A 640 -17.91 28.99 6.67
N VAL A 641 -18.00 29.87 7.68
CA VAL A 641 -17.68 31.29 7.49
C VAL A 641 -16.18 31.49 7.22
N GLY A 642 -15.32 30.71 7.90
CA GLY A 642 -13.89 30.70 7.64
C GLY A 642 -13.53 30.12 6.26
N LYS A 643 -14.27 29.12 5.78
CA LYS A 643 -14.15 28.60 4.40
C LYS A 643 -14.44 29.70 3.38
N LEU A 644 -15.57 30.38 3.51
CA LEU A 644 -15.96 31.47 2.62
C LEU A 644 -14.94 32.63 2.65
N ALA A 645 -14.45 33.01 3.83
CA ALA A 645 -13.38 34.01 3.94
C ALA A 645 -12.11 33.56 3.20
N THR A 646 -11.70 32.30 3.38
CA THR A 646 -10.51 31.75 2.72
C THR A 646 -10.63 31.78 1.20
N TYR A 647 -11.72 31.27 0.65
CA TYR A 647 -11.91 31.22 -0.80
C TYR A 647 -12.17 32.61 -1.40
N GLY A 648 -12.87 33.49 -0.67
CA GLY A 648 -13.08 34.87 -1.07
C GLY A 648 -11.78 35.68 -1.16
N THR A 649 -10.87 35.50 -0.20
CA THR A 649 -9.53 36.10 -0.27
C THR A 649 -8.71 35.51 -1.41
N ALA A 650 -8.79 34.20 -1.65
CA ALA A 650 -8.10 33.52 -2.76
C ALA A 650 -8.43 34.13 -4.13
N LEU A 651 -9.70 34.51 -4.36
CA LEU A 651 -10.16 35.15 -5.60
C LEU A 651 -9.52 36.53 -5.87
N GLN A 652 -8.84 37.14 -4.90
CA GLN A 652 -8.06 38.36 -5.12
C GLN A 652 -6.70 38.09 -5.79
N TYR A 653 -6.16 36.87 -5.61
CA TYR A 653 -4.88 36.44 -6.16
C TYR A 653 -5.05 35.60 -7.43
N ILE A 654 -6.16 34.86 -7.54
CA ILE A 654 -6.38 33.89 -8.62
C ILE A 654 -7.31 34.50 -9.67
N HIS A 655 -6.73 34.88 -10.80
CA HIS A 655 -7.44 35.53 -11.90
C HIS A 655 -7.81 34.53 -13.01
N PRO A 656 -9.05 34.56 -13.54
CA PRO A 656 -9.56 33.57 -14.49
C PRO A 656 -8.78 33.49 -15.82
N GLN A 657 -8.08 34.57 -16.19
CA GLN A 657 -7.26 34.61 -17.40
C GLN A 657 -5.97 33.77 -17.29
N PHE A 658 -5.39 33.70 -16.10
CA PHE A 658 -4.10 33.03 -15.86
C PHE A 658 -4.30 31.66 -15.22
N HIS A 659 -5.34 31.52 -14.40
CA HIS A 659 -5.64 30.31 -13.63
C HIS A 659 -7.12 29.91 -13.78
N PRO A 660 -7.59 29.56 -15.00
CA PRO A 660 -9.01 29.27 -15.25
C PRO A 660 -9.52 28.09 -14.42
N GLU A 661 -8.72 27.02 -14.26
CA GLU A 661 -9.07 25.88 -13.42
C GLU A 661 -9.17 26.27 -11.94
N GLY A 662 -8.14 26.93 -11.40
CA GLY A 662 -8.11 27.37 -10.01
C GLY A 662 -9.27 28.31 -9.67
N TYR A 663 -9.60 29.23 -10.57
CA TYR A 663 -10.77 30.11 -10.45
C TYR A 663 -12.06 29.30 -10.36
N SER A 664 -12.29 28.36 -11.30
CA SER A 664 -13.50 27.53 -11.29
C SER A 664 -13.59 26.62 -10.06
N ARG A 665 -12.47 26.05 -9.59
CA ARG A 665 -12.43 25.24 -8.37
C ARG A 665 -12.76 26.05 -7.12
N LEU A 666 -12.30 27.30 -7.03
CA LEU A 666 -12.67 28.20 -5.93
C LEU A 666 -14.17 28.51 -5.96
N HIS A 667 -14.72 28.85 -7.12
CA HIS A 667 -16.16 29.10 -7.27
C HIS A 667 -17.00 27.86 -6.94
N LEU A 668 -16.56 26.67 -7.38
CA LEU A 668 -17.18 25.39 -6.99
C LEU A 668 -17.13 25.18 -5.48
N ALA A 669 -15.98 25.42 -4.84
CA ALA A 669 -15.82 25.26 -3.39
C ALA A 669 -16.68 26.25 -2.59
N ILE A 670 -16.80 27.50 -3.05
CA ILE A 670 -17.69 28.51 -2.46
C ILE A 670 -19.16 28.07 -2.64
N GLY A 671 -19.54 27.63 -3.83
CA GLY A 671 -20.90 27.16 -4.11
C GLY A 671 -21.28 25.96 -3.24
N ASN A 672 -20.38 24.99 -3.09
CA ASN A 672 -20.56 23.84 -2.20
C ASN A 672 -20.72 24.28 -0.73
N THR A 673 -19.92 25.26 -0.29
CA THR A 673 -20.02 25.81 1.07
C THR A 673 -21.38 26.45 1.32
N TYR A 674 -21.88 27.26 0.38
CA TYR A 674 -23.23 27.81 0.47
C TYR A 674 -24.31 26.73 0.44
N TYR A 675 -24.16 25.71 -0.38
CA TYR A 675 -25.08 24.58 -0.42
C TYR A 675 -25.20 23.90 0.94
N ASP A 676 -24.07 23.56 1.56
CA ASP A 676 -23.99 22.91 2.86
C ASP A 676 -24.60 23.79 3.97
N MET A 677 -24.39 25.11 3.91
CA MET A 677 -25.04 26.06 4.80
C MET A 677 -26.57 26.05 4.63
N GLY A 678 -27.06 25.96 3.40
CA GLY A 678 -28.49 25.83 3.10
C GLY A 678 -29.08 24.55 3.71
N MET A 679 -28.38 23.42 3.60
CA MET A 679 -28.83 22.14 4.16
C MET A 679 -28.98 22.15 5.69
N ARG A 680 -28.27 23.04 6.39
CA ARG A 680 -28.31 23.16 7.86
C ARG A 680 -29.21 24.30 8.37
N ASN A 681 -29.92 25.01 7.48
CA ASN A 681 -30.71 26.19 7.84
C ASN A 681 -32.21 25.99 7.56
N LEU A 682 -33.07 26.52 8.43
CA LEU A 682 -34.53 26.50 8.25
C LEU A 682 -35.01 27.34 7.06
N ALA A 683 -34.21 28.30 6.59
CA ALA A 683 -34.44 29.12 5.40
C ALA A 683 -33.29 28.90 4.39
N PRO A 684 -33.32 27.81 3.60
CA PRO A 684 -32.20 27.37 2.77
C PRO A 684 -32.04 28.17 1.47
N ARG A 685 -33.10 28.87 1.03
CA ARG A 685 -33.25 29.33 -0.35
C ARG A 685 -32.23 30.40 -0.73
N GLU A 686 -31.97 31.36 0.16
CA GLU A 686 -30.95 32.39 -0.07
C GLU A 686 -29.56 31.77 -0.27
N PHE A 687 -29.21 30.77 0.53
CA PHE A 687 -27.94 30.05 0.41
C PHE A 687 -27.86 29.27 -0.91
N TRP A 688 -28.93 28.59 -1.31
CA TRP A 688 -28.97 27.86 -2.57
C TRP A 688 -28.92 28.79 -3.80
N LEU A 689 -29.53 29.97 -3.74
CA LEU A 689 -29.37 30.99 -4.77
C LEU A 689 -27.93 31.51 -4.87
N GLN A 690 -27.23 31.68 -3.74
CA GLN A 690 -25.80 31.96 -3.75
C GLN A 690 -25.01 30.81 -4.37
N ALA A 691 -25.26 29.56 -3.97
CA ALA A 691 -24.59 28.39 -4.54
C ALA A 691 -24.76 28.32 -6.07
N GLN A 692 -25.99 28.50 -6.56
CA GLN A 692 -26.30 28.58 -7.98
C GLN A 692 -25.48 29.66 -8.71
N GLN A 693 -25.37 30.86 -8.13
CA GLN A 693 -24.57 31.95 -8.71
C GLN A 693 -23.10 31.55 -8.85
N TYR A 694 -22.50 30.98 -7.80
CA TYR A 694 -21.09 30.58 -7.81
C TYR A 694 -20.82 29.41 -8.77
N TYR A 695 -21.70 28.41 -8.88
CA TYR A 695 -21.54 27.36 -9.90
C TYR A 695 -21.64 27.90 -11.32
N ASN A 696 -22.55 28.85 -11.57
CA ASN A 696 -22.64 29.51 -12.87
C ASN A 696 -21.36 30.30 -13.17
N GLN A 697 -20.75 30.97 -12.19
CA GLN A 697 -19.45 31.63 -12.35
C GLN A 697 -18.32 30.64 -12.63
N ALA A 698 -18.32 29.48 -11.98
CA ALA A 698 -17.35 28.43 -12.25
C ALA A 698 -17.40 27.97 -13.72
N LEU A 699 -18.60 27.86 -14.32
CA LEU A 699 -18.79 27.47 -15.73
C LEU A 699 -18.38 28.54 -16.75
N VAL A 700 -18.14 29.79 -16.35
CA VAL A 700 -17.74 30.86 -17.29
C VAL A 700 -16.34 30.63 -17.85
N THR A 701 -15.46 29.99 -17.09
CA THR A 701 -14.01 29.91 -17.38
C THR A 701 -13.51 28.52 -17.75
N ILE A 702 -14.33 27.48 -17.54
CA ILE A 702 -13.98 26.09 -17.90
C ILE A 702 -14.77 25.63 -19.12
N ASP A 703 -14.07 24.95 -20.01
CA ASP A 703 -14.62 24.32 -21.18
C ASP A 703 -14.53 22.79 -21.05
N PHE A 704 -15.51 22.06 -21.60
CA PHE A 704 -15.56 20.60 -21.51
C PHE A 704 -14.39 19.93 -22.24
N ASP A 705 -13.93 20.47 -23.37
CA ASP A 705 -12.86 19.87 -24.17
C ASP A 705 -11.50 19.98 -23.47
N ILE A 706 -11.34 20.97 -22.58
CA ILE A 706 -10.10 21.20 -21.83
C ILE A 706 -10.15 20.58 -20.43
N HIS A 707 -11.26 20.77 -19.69
CA HIS A 707 -11.41 20.34 -18.30
C HIS A 707 -12.69 19.49 -18.11
N PRO A 708 -12.81 18.32 -18.77
CA PRO A 708 -14.07 17.57 -18.82
C PRO A 708 -14.58 17.14 -17.43
N TYR A 709 -13.69 16.78 -16.51
CA TYR A 709 -14.06 16.33 -15.17
C TYR A 709 -14.58 17.45 -14.28
N LEU A 710 -13.84 18.58 -14.21
CA LEU A 710 -14.27 19.74 -13.44
C LEU A 710 -15.58 20.31 -14.01
N TYR A 711 -15.74 20.30 -15.33
CA TYR A 711 -16.97 20.69 -15.99
C TYR A 711 -18.18 19.84 -15.52
N LEU A 712 -18.03 18.51 -15.49
CA LEU A 712 -19.06 17.60 -14.99
C LEU A 712 -19.32 17.77 -13.48
N GLU A 713 -18.29 17.98 -12.67
CA GLU A 713 -18.42 18.23 -11.21
C GLU A 713 -19.24 19.50 -10.93
N VAL A 714 -18.99 20.58 -11.69
CA VAL A 714 -19.74 21.83 -11.56
C VAL A 714 -21.18 21.67 -12.04
N LEU A 715 -21.41 21.04 -13.20
CA LEU A 715 -22.76 20.81 -13.70
C LEU A 715 -23.61 19.95 -12.76
N GLN A 716 -23.02 18.90 -12.19
CA GLN A 716 -23.69 18.06 -11.20
C GLN A 716 -24.09 18.86 -9.96
N SER A 717 -23.17 19.67 -9.43
CA SER A 717 -23.41 20.51 -8.24
C SER A 717 -24.49 21.56 -8.52
N LEU A 718 -24.50 22.13 -9.73
CA LEU A 718 -25.53 23.05 -10.19
C LEU A 718 -26.89 22.37 -10.34
N THR A 719 -26.96 21.22 -11.00
CA THR A 719 -28.19 20.42 -11.15
C THR A 719 -28.79 20.08 -9.79
N LYS A 720 -27.98 19.62 -8.84
CA LYS A 720 -28.39 19.34 -7.45
C LYS A 720 -29.07 20.55 -6.80
N VAL A 721 -28.50 21.74 -6.95
CA VAL A 721 -29.09 22.97 -6.41
C VAL A 721 -30.37 23.39 -7.12
N LEU A 722 -30.42 23.26 -8.45
CA LEU A 722 -31.61 23.58 -9.23
C LEU A 722 -32.79 22.67 -8.87
N VAL A 723 -32.54 21.38 -8.63
CA VAL A 723 -33.55 20.42 -8.14
C VAL A 723 -34.11 20.89 -6.79
N ASN A 724 -33.25 21.31 -5.85
CA ASN A 724 -33.68 21.78 -4.53
C ASN A 724 -34.39 23.15 -4.56
N LEU A 725 -34.07 24.01 -5.53
CA LEU A 725 -34.75 25.28 -5.78
C LEU A 725 -36.10 25.11 -6.53
N GLY A 726 -36.40 23.91 -7.05
CA GLY A 726 -37.57 23.65 -7.88
C GLY A 726 -37.45 24.21 -9.32
N GLU A 727 -36.24 24.55 -9.78
CA GLU A 727 -35.97 25.07 -11.13
C GLU A 727 -35.79 23.92 -12.15
N ILE A 728 -36.82 23.07 -12.25
CA ILE A 728 -36.70 21.74 -12.88
C ILE A 728 -36.39 21.76 -14.37
N THR A 729 -36.88 22.73 -15.12
CA THR A 729 -36.52 22.87 -16.54
C THR A 729 -35.02 23.12 -16.73
N GLN A 730 -34.40 23.95 -15.88
CA GLN A 730 -32.95 24.19 -15.95
C GLN A 730 -32.17 22.99 -15.43
N ALA A 731 -32.65 22.35 -14.36
CA ALA A 731 -32.05 21.11 -13.85
C ALA A 731 -32.02 20.03 -14.93
N GLN A 732 -33.11 19.84 -15.67
CA GLN A 732 -33.20 18.88 -16.77
C GLN A 732 -32.19 19.17 -17.88
N ILE A 733 -32.13 20.42 -18.36
CA ILE A 733 -31.18 20.82 -19.42
C ILE A 733 -29.73 20.55 -18.98
N ASN A 734 -29.37 20.92 -17.75
CA ASN A 734 -28.03 20.70 -17.23
C ASN A 734 -27.70 19.23 -17.04
N ASN A 735 -28.68 18.44 -16.59
CA ASN A 735 -28.53 17.01 -16.40
C ASN A 735 -28.37 16.26 -17.73
N GLU A 736 -29.17 16.58 -18.75
CA GLU A 736 -29.04 16.04 -20.12
C GLU A 736 -27.68 16.37 -20.74
N ARG A 737 -27.21 17.61 -20.55
CA ARG A 737 -25.85 18.03 -20.94
C ARG A 737 -24.80 17.19 -20.23
N SER A 738 -24.95 16.98 -18.91
CA SER A 738 -24.00 16.19 -18.11
C SER A 738 -23.96 14.72 -18.57
N LEU A 739 -25.12 14.11 -18.82
CA LEU A 739 -25.22 12.73 -19.35
C LEU A 739 -24.58 12.61 -20.73
N SER A 740 -24.82 13.57 -21.62
CA SER A 740 -24.24 13.57 -22.97
C SER A 740 -22.72 13.71 -22.93
N SER A 741 -22.21 14.61 -22.08
CA SER A 741 -20.78 14.81 -21.85
C SER A 741 -20.11 13.57 -21.23
N LEU A 742 -20.73 12.97 -20.21
CA LEU A 742 -20.23 11.72 -19.62
C LEU A 742 -20.20 10.59 -20.67
N GLN A 743 -21.26 10.44 -21.46
CA GLN A 743 -21.32 9.45 -22.53
C GLN A 743 -20.20 9.63 -23.55
N SER A 744 -19.91 10.88 -23.94
CA SER A 744 -18.79 11.19 -24.83
C SER A 744 -17.45 10.69 -24.27
N LEU A 745 -17.20 10.92 -22.98
CA LEU A 745 -15.97 10.44 -22.33
C LEU A 745 -15.91 8.91 -22.22
N LEU A 746 -17.05 8.24 -21.99
CA LEU A 746 -17.11 6.77 -21.91
C LEU A 746 -16.96 6.09 -23.28
N MET A 747 -17.22 6.82 -24.37
CA MET A 747 -17.07 6.36 -25.75
C MET A 747 -15.66 6.60 -26.33
N ASP A 748 -14.77 7.25 -25.59
CA ASP A 748 -13.37 7.47 -26.01
C ASP A 748 -12.61 6.13 -26.07
N GLU A 749 -12.21 5.73 -27.29
CA GLU A 749 -11.50 4.48 -27.56
C GLU A 749 -10.09 4.45 -26.94
N ASN A 750 -9.50 5.60 -26.62
CA ASN A 750 -8.18 5.68 -25.98
C ASN A 750 -8.23 5.32 -24.49
N ARG A 751 -9.42 5.19 -23.89
CA ARG A 751 -9.59 4.84 -22.48
C ARG A 751 -9.65 3.34 -22.31
N THR A 752 -8.91 2.87 -21.32
CA THR A 752 -9.02 1.49 -20.85
C THR A 752 -10.38 1.24 -20.23
N GLU A 753 -10.80 -0.03 -20.20
CA GLU A 753 -12.07 -0.43 -19.59
C GLU A 753 -12.15 -0.07 -18.10
N GLU A 754 -11.03 -0.12 -17.39
CA GLU A 754 -10.97 0.30 -15.98
C GLU A 754 -11.19 1.82 -15.83
N GLN A 755 -10.56 2.64 -16.67
CA GLN A 755 -10.77 4.08 -16.67
C GLN A 755 -12.23 4.44 -16.96
N LYS A 756 -12.90 3.71 -17.86
CA LYS A 756 -14.34 3.89 -18.14
C LYS A 756 -15.19 3.55 -16.92
N LYS A 757 -14.92 2.42 -16.24
CA LYS A 757 -15.61 2.04 -14.99
C LYS A 757 -15.45 3.09 -13.90
N GLN A 758 -14.22 3.49 -13.61
CA GLN A 758 -13.91 4.52 -12.60
C GLN A 758 -14.65 5.83 -12.90
N LEU A 759 -14.67 6.22 -14.18
CA LEU A 759 -15.36 7.43 -14.61
C LEU A 759 -16.88 7.34 -14.47
N ALA A 760 -17.48 6.22 -14.89
CA ALA A 760 -18.92 6.02 -14.82
C ALA A 760 -19.42 5.97 -13.37
N LEU A 761 -18.66 5.30 -12.49
CA LEU A 761 -18.98 5.25 -11.06
C LEU A 761 -18.81 6.63 -10.39
N LYS A 762 -17.73 7.37 -10.71
CA LYS A 762 -17.50 8.74 -10.19
C LYS A 762 -18.69 9.68 -10.45
N PHE A 763 -19.31 9.57 -11.62
CA PHE A 763 -20.41 10.45 -12.04
C PHE A 763 -21.80 9.78 -12.03
N SER A 764 -21.94 8.64 -11.36
CA SER A 764 -23.22 7.90 -11.19
C SER A 764 -24.33 8.74 -10.56
N THR A 765 -23.97 9.74 -9.75
CA THR A 765 -24.86 10.73 -9.14
C THR A 765 -25.61 11.60 -10.16
N ILE A 766 -25.12 11.75 -11.40
CA ILE A 766 -25.89 12.37 -12.51
C ILE A 766 -27.14 11.53 -12.81
N GLY A 767 -26.99 10.20 -12.86
CA GLY A 767 -28.10 9.26 -12.99
C GLY A 767 -29.09 9.38 -11.83
N GLN A 768 -28.59 9.48 -10.60
CA GLN A 768 -29.44 9.64 -9.41
C GLN A 768 -30.26 10.95 -9.42
N LEU A 769 -29.70 12.06 -9.90
CA LEU A 769 -30.42 13.34 -10.05
C LEU A 769 -31.49 13.28 -11.15
N SER A 770 -31.27 12.45 -12.17
CA SER A 770 -32.26 12.20 -13.23
C SER A 770 -33.56 11.62 -12.66
N VAL A 771 -33.46 10.80 -11.60
CA VAL A 771 -34.62 10.27 -10.87
C VAL A 771 -35.40 11.40 -10.18
N ASP A 772 -34.72 12.33 -9.52
CA ASP A 772 -35.37 13.46 -8.85
C ASP A 772 -36.13 14.35 -9.83
N ILE A 773 -35.51 14.65 -10.96
CA ILE A 773 -36.11 15.45 -12.03
C ILE A 773 -37.38 14.76 -12.53
N ALA A 774 -37.32 13.46 -12.83
CA ALA A 774 -38.47 12.69 -13.29
C ALA A 774 -39.61 12.63 -12.26
N VAL A 775 -39.30 12.46 -10.96
CA VAL A 775 -40.35 12.49 -9.92
C VAL A 775 -41.00 13.88 -9.83
N GLN A 776 -40.22 14.97 -9.89
CA GLN A 776 -40.78 16.32 -9.84
C GLN A 776 -41.59 16.69 -11.09
N LEU A 777 -41.32 16.05 -12.24
CA LEU A 777 -42.15 16.14 -13.45
C LEU A 777 -43.42 15.27 -13.37
N GLY A 778 -43.56 14.43 -12.35
CA GLY A 778 -44.69 13.51 -12.18
C GLY A 778 -44.55 12.19 -12.96
N GLU A 779 -43.37 11.89 -13.49
CA GLU A 779 -43.08 10.72 -14.32
C GLU A 779 -42.63 9.54 -13.45
N LEU A 780 -43.48 9.07 -12.53
CA LEU A 780 -43.11 8.15 -11.45
C LEU A 780 -42.57 6.79 -11.94
N ALA A 781 -43.18 6.20 -12.96
CA ALA A 781 -42.69 4.94 -13.55
C ALA A 781 -41.29 5.12 -14.16
N GLN A 782 -41.10 6.19 -14.94
CA GLN A 782 -39.82 6.51 -15.56
C GLN A 782 -38.75 6.82 -14.52
N ALA A 783 -39.09 7.55 -13.46
CA ALA A 783 -38.17 7.82 -12.36
C ALA A 783 -37.62 6.52 -11.74
N TRP A 784 -38.50 5.55 -11.48
CA TRP A 784 -38.09 4.23 -10.99
C TRP A 784 -37.28 3.44 -12.02
N GLU A 785 -37.67 3.46 -13.31
CA GLU A 785 -36.92 2.77 -14.38
C GLU A 785 -35.49 3.32 -14.50
N ILE A 786 -35.31 4.64 -14.39
CA ILE A 786 -34.00 5.30 -14.34
C ILE A 786 -33.21 4.85 -13.11
N ALA A 787 -33.84 4.80 -11.93
CA ALA A 787 -33.19 4.36 -10.70
C ALA A 787 -32.69 2.91 -10.81
N GLU A 788 -33.53 2.00 -11.30
CA GLU A 788 -33.20 0.59 -11.50
C GLU A 788 -32.13 0.42 -12.60
N TYR A 789 -32.17 1.21 -13.68
CA TYR A 789 -31.14 1.18 -14.73
C TYR A 789 -29.76 1.52 -14.17
N TRP A 790 -29.62 2.66 -13.50
CA TRP A 790 -28.32 3.12 -12.99
C TRP A 790 -27.77 2.23 -11.88
N LYS A 791 -28.66 1.68 -11.05
CA LYS A 791 -28.29 0.66 -10.06
C LYS A 791 -27.69 -0.59 -10.72
N ASN A 792 -28.35 -1.14 -11.73
CA ASN A 792 -27.85 -2.30 -12.46
C ASN A 792 -26.57 -1.99 -13.26
N ALA A 793 -26.43 -0.78 -13.79
CA ALA A 793 -25.21 -0.32 -14.44
C ALA A 793 -24.02 -0.37 -13.46
N CYS A 794 -24.19 0.22 -12.26
CA CYS A 794 -23.15 0.22 -11.24
C CYS A 794 -22.79 -1.19 -10.78
N PHE A 795 -23.76 -2.07 -10.53
CA PHE A 795 -23.46 -3.47 -10.21
C PHE A 795 -22.71 -4.20 -11.32
N THR A 796 -23.06 -3.93 -12.58
CA THR A 796 -22.37 -4.52 -13.72
C THR A 796 -20.89 -4.10 -13.73
N TRP A 797 -20.62 -2.81 -13.57
CA TRP A 797 -19.26 -2.28 -13.59
C TRP A 797 -18.44 -2.65 -12.35
N LEU A 798 -19.07 -2.81 -11.19
CA LEU A 798 -18.40 -3.20 -9.94
C LEU A 798 -18.04 -4.70 -9.89
N LEU A 799 -18.84 -5.56 -10.52
CA LEU A 799 -18.70 -7.02 -10.43
C LEU A 799 -18.14 -7.68 -11.69
N PHE A 800 -18.17 -6.99 -12.83
CA PHE A 800 -17.78 -7.57 -14.11
C PHE A 800 -16.91 -6.60 -14.94
N ASP A 801 -16.45 -7.06 -16.09
CA ASP A 801 -15.77 -6.21 -17.07
C ASP A 801 -16.70 -5.14 -17.65
N TRP A 802 -16.10 -4.09 -18.22
CA TRP A 802 -16.88 -2.99 -18.77
C TRP A 802 -17.86 -3.54 -19.82
N ASN A 803 -19.12 -3.13 -19.68
CA ASN A 803 -20.17 -3.47 -20.60
C ASN A 803 -21.03 -2.23 -20.85
N GLN A 804 -21.23 -1.92 -22.14
CA GLN A 804 -22.08 -0.83 -22.58
C GLN A 804 -23.56 -1.25 -22.65
N GLU A 805 -23.83 -2.55 -22.82
CA GLU A 805 -25.18 -3.10 -22.88
C GLU A 805 -25.71 -3.37 -21.47
N ILE A 806 -26.15 -2.32 -20.80
CA ILE A 806 -26.88 -2.43 -19.54
C ILE A 806 -28.35 -2.75 -19.83
N SER A 807 -28.87 -3.81 -19.21
CA SER A 807 -30.27 -4.23 -19.34
C SER A 807 -31.21 -3.11 -18.88
N TYR A 808 -32.09 -2.66 -19.77
CA TYR A 808 -33.19 -1.74 -19.45
C TYR A 808 -34.41 -2.55 -19.01
N LEU A 809 -35.02 -2.17 -17.89
CA LEU A 809 -36.21 -2.82 -17.36
C LEU A 809 -37.38 -1.83 -17.39
N ASN A 810 -38.46 -2.17 -18.09
CA ASN A 810 -39.70 -1.42 -18.05
C ASN A 810 -40.44 -1.73 -16.74
N TYR A 811 -41.17 -0.75 -16.20
CA TYR A 811 -41.94 -0.88 -14.97
C TYR A 811 -42.91 -2.06 -15.00
N SER A 812 -43.53 -2.35 -16.15
CA SER A 812 -44.44 -3.50 -16.29
C SER A 812 -43.77 -4.86 -16.01
N GLN A 813 -42.45 -4.98 -16.20
CA GLN A 813 -41.72 -6.21 -15.95
C GLN A 813 -41.55 -6.51 -14.45
N VAL A 814 -41.68 -5.51 -13.57
CA VAL A 814 -41.64 -5.69 -12.10
C VAL A 814 -42.73 -6.64 -11.61
N GLN A 815 -43.86 -6.69 -12.33
CA GLN A 815 -45.00 -7.56 -12.00
C GLN A 815 -44.61 -9.05 -12.00
N GLN A 816 -43.49 -9.42 -12.63
CA GLN A 816 -42.93 -10.77 -12.54
C GLN A 816 -42.55 -11.16 -11.12
N LEU A 817 -42.28 -10.23 -10.20
CA LEU A 817 -41.96 -10.53 -8.80
C LEU A 817 -43.16 -10.41 -7.86
N LEU A 818 -44.30 -9.94 -8.36
CA LEU A 818 -45.43 -9.54 -7.53
C LEU A 818 -46.63 -10.48 -7.68
N ASN A 819 -47.43 -10.54 -6.63
CA ASN A 819 -48.76 -11.15 -6.57
C ASN A 819 -49.61 -10.32 -5.59
N PRO A 820 -50.93 -10.57 -5.44
CA PRO A 820 -51.78 -9.74 -4.57
C PRO A 820 -51.33 -9.61 -3.11
N GLN A 821 -50.47 -10.51 -2.61
CA GLN A 821 -49.96 -10.53 -1.24
C GLN A 821 -48.52 -10.02 -1.11
N THR A 822 -47.87 -9.62 -2.22
CA THR A 822 -46.47 -9.21 -2.28
C THR A 822 -46.35 -7.74 -2.71
N ALA A 823 -45.52 -6.99 -2.00
CA ALA A 823 -45.13 -5.63 -2.39
C ALA A 823 -43.60 -5.47 -2.36
N ILE A 824 -43.08 -4.57 -3.21
CA ILE A 824 -41.67 -4.15 -3.14
C ILE A 824 -41.61 -2.78 -2.46
N ILE A 825 -40.69 -2.63 -1.50
CA ILE A 825 -40.30 -1.35 -0.92
C ILE A 825 -38.94 -1.00 -1.50
N TYR A 826 -38.89 0.03 -2.35
CA TYR A 826 -37.70 0.47 -3.05
C TYR A 826 -37.30 1.84 -2.52
N TRP A 827 -36.12 1.94 -1.90
CA TRP A 827 -35.57 3.24 -1.53
C TRP A 827 -34.61 3.74 -2.61
N HIS A 828 -34.63 5.04 -2.86
CA HIS A 828 -33.68 5.72 -3.74
C HIS A 828 -33.06 6.88 -2.97
N ILE A 829 -31.74 7.00 -3.08
CA ILE A 829 -30.95 8.07 -2.47
C ILE A 829 -30.25 8.79 -3.60
N SER A 830 -30.39 10.10 -3.64
CA SER A 830 -29.64 10.97 -4.55
C SER A 830 -28.86 12.01 -3.74
N PRO A 831 -28.05 12.85 -4.39
CA PRO A 831 -27.43 13.99 -3.73
C PRO A 831 -28.42 15.02 -3.14
N SER A 832 -29.70 14.95 -3.50
CA SER A 832 -30.73 15.94 -3.15
C SER A 832 -31.87 15.39 -2.29
N SER A 833 -32.14 14.08 -2.34
CA SER A 833 -33.34 13.50 -1.73
C SER A 833 -33.17 12.06 -1.25
N LEU A 834 -34.01 11.66 -0.29
CA LEU A 834 -34.25 10.28 0.09
C LEU A 834 -35.72 9.93 -0.22
N ARG A 835 -35.95 9.10 -1.25
CA ARG A 835 -37.28 8.74 -1.75
C ARG A 835 -37.61 7.28 -1.46
N THR A 836 -38.90 7.00 -1.34
CA THR A 836 -39.45 5.65 -1.20
C THR A 836 -40.52 5.43 -2.27
N PHE A 837 -40.39 4.33 -3.03
CA PHE A 837 -41.41 3.83 -3.95
C PHE A 837 -41.97 2.51 -3.41
N ILE A 838 -43.30 2.41 -3.34
CA ILE A 838 -44.02 1.17 -3.05
C ILE A 838 -44.57 0.64 -4.37
N ILE A 839 -44.27 -0.61 -4.68
CA ILE A 839 -44.70 -1.26 -5.91
C ILE A 839 -45.64 -2.41 -5.53
N LYS A 840 -46.90 -2.28 -5.93
CA LYS A 840 -47.94 -3.29 -5.67
C LYS A 840 -48.32 -4.03 -6.96
N TYR A 841 -48.86 -5.23 -6.78
CA TYR A 841 -49.39 -6.03 -7.86
C TYR A 841 -50.48 -5.26 -8.64
N ASN A 842 -50.37 -5.27 -9.96
CA ASN A 842 -51.24 -4.55 -10.90
C ASN A 842 -51.29 -3.02 -10.73
N SER A 843 -50.39 -2.40 -9.98
CA SER A 843 -50.27 -0.94 -9.98
C SER A 843 -49.73 -0.45 -11.32
N THR A 844 -50.33 0.61 -11.89
CA THR A 844 -49.89 1.19 -13.18
C THR A 844 -48.63 2.04 -13.06
N GLU A 845 -48.33 2.52 -11.85
CA GLU A 845 -47.14 3.29 -11.51
C GLU A 845 -46.69 2.99 -10.06
N PRO A 846 -45.44 3.28 -9.69
CA PRO A 846 -45.01 3.18 -8.29
C PRO A 846 -45.75 4.20 -7.41
N ILE A 847 -46.05 3.83 -6.17
CA ILE A 847 -46.69 4.71 -5.18
C ILE A 847 -45.58 5.41 -4.39
N PRO A 848 -45.39 6.72 -4.54
CA PRO A 848 -44.41 7.46 -3.75
C PRO A 848 -44.94 7.72 -2.34
N ILE A 849 -44.08 7.61 -1.32
CA ILE A 849 -44.44 8.03 0.04
C ILE A 849 -44.08 9.50 0.25
N PHE A 850 -45.12 10.30 0.47
CA PHE A 850 -45.04 11.70 0.88
C PHE A 850 -45.87 11.92 2.14
N THR A 851 -45.42 12.78 3.04
CA THR A 851 -46.27 13.35 4.10
C THR A 851 -46.88 14.64 3.54
N PRO A 852 -48.21 14.82 3.56
CA PRO A 852 -48.81 16.07 3.09
C PRO A 852 -48.26 17.24 3.91
N VAL A 853 -47.83 18.31 3.25
CA VAL A 853 -47.50 19.58 3.90
C VAL A 853 -48.76 20.03 4.62
N ILE A 854 -48.75 19.95 5.95
CA ILE A 854 -49.82 20.53 6.76
C ILE A 854 -49.70 22.03 6.56
N ASP A 855 -50.65 22.63 5.86
CA ASP A 855 -50.81 24.08 5.72
C ASP A 855 -50.97 24.72 7.12
N GLY A 856 -49.84 24.97 7.75
CA GLY A 856 -49.68 25.70 8.99
C GLY A 856 -49.03 27.04 8.68
N ASN A 857 -49.86 28.08 8.60
CA ASN A 857 -49.52 29.48 8.33
C ASN A 857 -48.18 30.00 8.93
N TYR A 858 -47.59 30.96 8.19
CA TYR A 858 -46.53 31.95 8.56
C TYR A 858 -45.05 31.60 8.34
N PHE A 859 -44.67 31.09 7.16
CA PHE A 859 -43.29 31.30 6.67
C PHE A 859 -43.30 32.16 5.41
N ALA A 860 -42.35 33.11 5.32
CA ALA A 860 -42.16 33.98 4.16
C ALA A 860 -41.52 33.24 2.97
N GLU A 861 -40.97 32.05 3.20
CA GLU A 861 -40.36 31.16 2.21
C GLU A 861 -40.96 29.74 2.30
N PRO A 862 -41.00 28.99 1.17
CA PRO A 862 -41.39 27.59 1.19
C PRO A 862 -40.40 26.75 2.03
N PRO A 863 -40.87 25.75 2.79
CA PRO A 863 -40.00 24.89 3.60
C PRO A 863 -39.07 24.04 2.73
N ILE A 864 -37.99 23.52 3.33
CA ILE A 864 -37.15 22.47 2.72
C ILE A 864 -38.06 21.32 2.25
N PRO A 865 -37.90 20.80 1.02
CA PRO A 865 -38.62 19.60 0.57
C PRO A 865 -38.47 18.44 1.57
N GLU A 866 -39.56 17.74 1.89
CA GLU A 866 -39.58 16.69 2.92
C GLU A 866 -38.55 15.58 2.65
N ASP A 867 -38.41 15.17 1.38
CA ASP A 867 -37.44 14.18 0.92
C ASP A 867 -35.98 14.63 1.10
N THR A 868 -35.70 15.93 0.93
CA THR A 868 -34.42 16.54 1.28
C THR A 868 -34.20 16.55 2.80
N LEU A 869 -35.22 16.89 3.59
CA LEU A 869 -35.13 16.87 5.06
C LEU A 869 -34.82 15.46 5.58
N ARG A 870 -35.52 14.44 5.06
CA ARG A 870 -35.28 13.03 5.40
C ARG A 870 -33.86 12.60 5.04
N LEU A 871 -33.30 13.07 3.91
CA LEU A 871 -31.90 12.80 3.56
C LEU A 871 -30.92 13.40 4.58
N ILE A 872 -31.16 14.65 5.02
CA ILE A 872 -30.34 15.32 6.05
C ILE A 872 -30.39 14.51 7.35
N GLU A 873 -31.59 14.21 7.84
CA GLU A 873 -31.78 13.45 9.07
C GLU A 873 -31.17 12.05 8.98
N PHE A 874 -31.30 11.37 7.83
CA PHE A 874 -30.68 10.07 7.58
C PHE A 874 -29.16 10.15 7.64
N THR A 875 -28.56 11.18 7.04
CA THR A 875 -27.10 11.37 7.00
C THR A 875 -26.55 11.58 8.40
N ASP A 876 -27.19 12.43 9.21
CA ASP A 876 -26.81 12.69 10.61
C ASP A 876 -26.99 11.45 11.49
N TRP A 877 -28.10 10.73 11.29
CA TRP A 877 -28.38 9.47 11.98
C TRP A 877 -27.33 8.41 11.65
N LEU A 878 -27.00 8.23 10.37
CA LEU A 878 -26.07 7.21 9.89
C LEU A 878 -24.67 7.45 10.43
N LYS A 879 -24.20 8.70 10.42
CA LYS A 879 -22.93 9.09 11.04
C LYS A 879 -22.88 8.70 12.51
N SER A 880 -23.91 9.07 13.27
CA SER A 880 -24.02 8.76 14.71
C SER A 880 -24.06 7.25 14.98
N TRP A 881 -24.76 6.49 14.12
CA TRP A 881 -24.83 5.03 14.20
C TRP A 881 -23.47 4.38 13.93
N GLN A 882 -22.77 4.81 12.87
CA GLN A 882 -21.47 4.27 12.47
C GLN A 882 -20.39 4.55 13.52
N GLU A 883 -20.31 5.78 14.05
CA GLU A 883 -19.36 6.15 15.11
C GLU A 883 -19.56 5.26 16.35
N ALA A 884 -20.81 5.15 16.82
CA ALA A 884 -21.13 4.33 17.99
C ALA A 884 -20.90 2.82 17.77
N TYR A 885 -21.13 2.32 16.55
CA TYR A 885 -20.86 0.93 16.20
C TYR A 885 -19.36 0.65 16.08
N GLN A 886 -18.57 1.59 15.55
CA GLN A 886 -17.11 1.47 15.48
C GLN A 886 -16.49 1.41 16.89
N GLU A 887 -16.95 2.27 17.80
CA GLU A 887 -16.57 2.19 19.21
C GLU A 887 -16.90 0.82 19.82
N TYR A 888 -18.08 0.27 19.50
CA TYR A 888 -18.52 -1.05 19.94
C TYR A 888 -17.64 -2.19 19.40
N GLN A 889 -17.25 -2.13 18.12
CA GLN A 889 -16.39 -3.14 17.48
C GLN A 889 -15.00 -3.21 18.12
N ASN A 890 -14.46 -2.07 18.55
CA ASN A 890 -13.13 -1.98 19.19
C ASN A 890 -13.09 -2.57 20.61
N ILE A 891 -14.22 -2.99 21.18
CA ILE A 891 -14.29 -3.64 22.50
C ILE A 891 -14.11 -5.16 22.37
N SER A 892 -13.10 -5.70 23.06
CA SER A 892 -12.85 -7.15 23.20
C SER A 892 -14.09 -7.91 23.69
N GLU A 893 -14.46 -9.01 23.03
CA GLU A 893 -15.73 -9.75 23.24
C GLU A 893 -15.96 -10.24 24.68
N ASP A 894 -14.93 -10.61 25.42
CA ASP A 894 -15.04 -11.25 26.75
C ASP A 894 -15.22 -10.27 27.93
N LYS A 895 -15.52 -8.98 27.68
CA LYS A 895 -15.76 -8.00 28.75
C LYS A 895 -17.26 -7.78 28.99
N GLN A 896 -17.64 -7.79 30.28
CA GLN A 896 -18.95 -7.36 30.79
C GLN A 896 -19.36 -5.96 30.26
N SER A 897 -18.38 -5.14 29.86
CA SER A 897 -18.57 -3.81 29.26
C SER A 897 -19.25 -3.83 27.89
N LYS A 898 -19.16 -4.92 27.09
CA LYS A 898 -19.76 -4.97 25.74
C LYS A 898 -21.29 -5.04 25.80
N HIS A 899 -21.84 -5.75 26.79
CA HIS A 899 -23.29 -5.77 27.07
C HIS A 899 -23.83 -4.43 27.57
N GLN A 900 -22.96 -3.61 28.17
CA GLN A 900 -23.31 -2.29 28.72
C GLN A 900 -22.96 -1.14 27.77
N HIS A 901 -22.48 -1.43 26.56
CA HIS A 901 -22.08 -0.40 25.61
C HIS A 901 -23.29 0.39 25.12
N HIS A 902 -23.11 1.71 24.96
CA HIS A 902 -24.17 2.64 24.60
C HIS A 902 -24.88 2.26 23.30
N TRP A 903 -24.13 1.87 22.26
CA TRP A 903 -24.71 1.43 20.96
C TRP A 903 -25.71 0.28 21.12
N ARG A 904 -25.38 -0.75 21.90
CA ARG A 904 -26.28 -1.90 22.13
C ARG A 904 -27.50 -1.49 22.94
N LEU A 905 -27.32 -0.69 23.99
CA LEU A 905 -28.41 -0.27 24.88
C LEU A 905 -29.39 0.72 24.21
N GLN A 906 -28.91 1.54 23.27
CA GLN A 906 -29.72 2.53 22.56
C GLN A 906 -30.25 2.01 21.20
N MET A 907 -30.00 0.75 20.85
CA MET A 907 -30.34 0.20 19.54
C MET A 907 -31.83 0.38 19.19
N GLU A 908 -32.73 0.14 20.12
CA GLU A 908 -34.18 0.35 19.91
C GLU A 908 -34.50 1.82 19.58
N ASN A 909 -33.84 2.78 20.24
CA ASN A 909 -34.01 4.21 19.96
C ASN A 909 -33.44 4.61 18.60
N TYR A 910 -32.27 4.07 18.23
CA TYR A 910 -31.70 4.27 16.89
C TYR A 910 -32.64 3.75 15.81
N LEU A 911 -33.16 2.52 15.97
CA LEU A 911 -34.07 1.90 15.01
C LEU A 911 -35.43 2.61 14.94
N ALA A 912 -35.97 3.06 16.08
CA ALA A 912 -37.18 3.87 16.11
C ALA A 912 -37.01 5.17 15.31
N ARG A 913 -35.89 5.89 15.54
CA ARG A 913 -35.57 7.11 14.80
C ARG A 913 -35.36 6.86 13.31
N LEU A 914 -34.69 5.77 12.93
CA LEU A 914 -34.57 5.37 11.53
C LEU A 914 -35.95 5.08 10.91
N GLY A 915 -36.85 4.45 11.67
CA GLY A 915 -38.22 4.20 11.24
C GLY A 915 -39.02 5.47 10.96
N GLU A 916 -38.83 6.52 11.77
CA GLU A 916 -39.38 7.86 11.53
C GLU A 916 -38.79 8.48 10.26
N ILE A 917 -37.46 8.47 10.12
CA ILE A 917 -36.74 9.03 8.95
C ILE A 917 -37.15 8.32 7.66
N LEU A 918 -37.37 7.00 7.69
CA LEU A 918 -37.82 6.23 6.52
C LEU A 918 -39.35 6.23 6.33
N ASN A 919 -40.08 6.91 7.20
CA ASN A 919 -41.54 7.01 7.22
C ASN A 919 -42.25 5.64 7.15
N ILE A 920 -41.79 4.70 7.99
CA ILE A 920 -42.29 3.33 8.03
C ILE A 920 -43.79 3.27 8.34
N SER A 921 -44.32 4.21 9.13
CA SER A 921 -45.75 4.32 9.41
C SER A 921 -46.59 4.60 8.15
N ALA A 922 -46.15 5.51 7.29
CA ALA A 922 -46.85 5.78 6.03
C ALA A 922 -46.73 4.59 5.08
N ILE A 923 -45.58 3.92 5.05
CA ILE A 923 -45.41 2.68 4.27
C ILE A 923 -46.42 1.61 4.72
N ILE A 924 -46.52 1.35 6.03
CA ILE A 924 -47.45 0.34 6.57
C ILE A 924 -48.91 0.67 6.20
N HIS A 925 -49.28 1.96 6.17
CA HIS A 925 -50.63 2.38 5.80
C HIS A 925 -51.00 1.97 4.36
N GLU A 926 -50.05 1.99 3.43
CA GLU A 926 -50.25 1.62 2.01
C GLU A 926 -50.23 0.09 1.77
N LEU A 927 -49.86 -0.70 2.78
CA LEU A 927 -49.65 -2.15 2.70
C LEU A 927 -50.86 -3.00 3.11
N GLU A 928 -52.08 -2.47 3.01
CA GLU A 928 -53.30 -3.27 3.21
C GLU A 928 -53.28 -4.54 2.34
N ASP A 929 -53.63 -5.68 2.95
CA ASP A 929 -53.62 -7.05 2.39
C ASP A 929 -52.25 -7.66 2.00
N ILE A 930 -51.14 -6.97 2.27
CA ILE A 930 -49.79 -7.47 2.00
C ILE A 930 -49.29 -8.34 3.15
N THR A 931 -48.63 -9.45 2.82
CA THR A 931 -48.01 -10.36 3.81
C THR A 931 -46.52 -10.60 3.53
N HIS A 932 -46.07 -10.37 2.29
CA HIS A 932 -44.69 -10.55 1.87
C HIS A 932 -44.12 -9.23 1.35
N LEU A 933 -42.94 -8.85 1.86
CA LEU A 933 -42.23 -7.65 1.44
C LEU A 933 -40.89 -8.01 0.82
N ILE A 934 -40.66 -7.49 -0.38
CA ILE A 934 -39.35 -7.49 -1.02
C ILE A 934 -38.72 -6.12 -0.73
N ILE A 935 -37.59 -6.12 -0.02
CA ILE A 935 -36.86 -4.91 0.34
C ILE A 935 -35.71 -4.70 -0.66
N ILE A 936 -35.71 -3.55 -1.32
CA ILE A 936 -34.64 -3.11 -2.20
C ILE A 936 -34.00 -1.86 -1.59
N PRO A 937 -32.96 -2.02 -0.76
CA PRO A 937 -32.21 -0.88 -0.21
C PRO A 937 -31.39 -0.20 -1.30
N HIS A 938 -30.88 1.01 -1.09
CA HIS A 938 -29.97 1.70 -2.02
C HIS A 938 -28.79 2.31 -1.25
N CYS A 939 -27.60 2.30 -1.86
CA CYS A 939 -26.35 2.80 -1.25
C CYS A 939 -26.16 2.30 0.20
N SER A 940 -25.89 3.20 1.14
CA SER A 940 -25.64 2.88 2.56
C SER A 940 -26.79 2.13 3.28
N LEU A 941 -28.02 2.14 2.75
CA LEU A 941 -29.14 1.39 3.32
C LEU A 941 -28.93 -0.14 3.27
N HIS A 942 -28.07 -0.64 2.38
CA HIS A 942 -27.73 -2.07 2.28
C HIS A 942 -27.12 -2.62 3.59
N LYS A 943 -26.54 -1.75 4.42
CA LYS A 943 -25.86 -2.11 5.66
C LYS A 943 -26.77 -2.05 6.89
N LEU A 944 -28.08 -1.78 6.72
CA LEU A 944 -29.01 -1.50 7.81
C LEU A 944 -30.13 -2.56 7.91
N PRO A 945 -30.64 -2.83 9.14
CA PRO A 945 -31.67 -3.84 9.39
C PRO A 945 -33.09 -3.34 9.03
N LEU A 946 -33.30 -2.95 7.77
CA LEU A 946 -34.57 -2.36 7.31
C LEU A 946 -35.82 -3.21 7.61
N HIS A 947 -35.72 -4.54 7.48
CA HIS A 947 -36.82 -5.46 7.80
C HIS A 947 -37.28 -5.35 9.26
N ALA A 948 -36.35 -5.10 10.19
CA ALA A 948 -36.66 -5.02 11.61
C ALA A 948 -37.56 -3.80 11.93
N LEU A 949 -37.51 -2.74 11.12
CA LEU A 949 -38.33 -1.54 11.31
C LEU A 949 -39.83 -1.84 11.20
N PHE A 950 -40.22 -2.81 10.38
CA PHE A 950 -41.61 -3.27 10.26
C PHE A 950 -42.04 -4.15 11.45
N HIS A 951 -41.11 -4.81 12.15
CA HIS A 951 -41.45 -5.61 13.33
C HIS A 951 -41.56 -4.77 14.60
N LEU A 952 -40.86 -3.63 14.66
CA LEU A 952 -40.84 -2.75 15.82
C LEU A 952 -42.00 -1.74 15.84
N SER A 953 -42.72 -1.58 14.73
CA SER A 953 -43.84 -0.65 14.65
C SER A 953 -45.07 -1.18 15.41
N PRO A 954 -45.72 -0.38 16.26
CA PRO A 954 -46.83 -0.83 17.12
C PRO A 954 -48.14 -1.17 16.37
N GLN A 955 -48.18 -1.01 15.05
CA GLN A 955 -49.38 -1.12 14.21
C GLN A 955 -49.40 -2.37 13.31
N THR A 956 -48.51 -3.35 13.50
CA THR A 956 -48.18 -4.30 12.41
C THR A 956 -48.82 -5.68 12.45
N THR A 957 -48.96 -6.21 11.23
CA THR A 957 -49.07 -7.62 10.84
C THR A 957 -47.66 -8.20 10.65
N ASN A 958 -47.43 -9.47 11.00
CA ASN A 958 -46.14 -10.14 10.77
C ASN A 958 -45.90 -10.28 9.25
N PHE A 959 -44.93 -9.54 8.70
CA PHE A 959 -44.51 -9.65 7.31
C PHE A 959 -43.38 -10.67 7.16
N THR A 960 -43.44 -11.49 6.11
CA THR A 960 -42.26 -12.23 5.64
C THR A 960 -41.44 -11.30 4.75
N THR A 961 -40.15 -11.15 5.02
CA THR A 961 -39.29 -10.21 4.28
C THR A 961 -38.15 -10.92 3.56
N SER A 962 -37.88 -10.54 2.31
CA SER A 962 -36.65 -10.89 1.59
C SER A 962 -35.98 -9.63 1.05
N TYR A 963 -34.66 -9.66 0.92
CA TYR A 963 -33.87 -8.57 0.35
C TYR A 963 -33.48 -8.89 -1.09
N LEU A 964 -33.50 -7.89 -1.97
CA LEU A 964 -32.92 -8.00 -3.30
C LEU A 964 -31.96 -6.84 -3.56
N PRO A 965 -30.78 -7.08 -4.18
CA PRO A 965 -29.92 -5.97 -4.60
C PRO A 965 -30.60 -5.12 -5.67
N SER A 966 -31.27 -5.73 -6.64
CA SER A 966 -32.07 -5.04 -7.66
C SER A 966 -33.22 -5.91 -8.15
N VAL A 967 -34.18 -5.30 -8.84
CA VAL A 967 -35.34 -6.00 -9.41
C VAL A 967 -34.87 -6.94 -10.52
N GLN A 968 -33.93 -6.50 -11.35
CA GLN A 968 -33.34 -7.30 -12.43
C GLN A 968 -32.72 -8.60 -11.89
N ILE A 969 -31.96 -8.52 -10.78
CA ILE A 969 -31.41 -9.72 -10.13
C ILE A 969 -32.54 -10.61 -9.62
N GLY A 970 -33.59 -10.05 -9.01
CA GLY A 970 -34.77 -10.82 -8.60
C GLY A 970 -35.44 -11.59 -9.75
N ILE A 971 -35.65 -10.94 -10.89
CA ILE A 971 -36.25 -11.57 -12.08
C ILE A 971 -35.35 -12.70 -12.59
N TYR A 972 -34.04 -12.46 -12.64
CA TYR A 972 -33.04 -13.46 -13.00
C TYR A 972 -33.11 -14.69 -12.05
N LEU A 973 -33.14 -14.48 -10.74
CA LEU A 973 -33.24 -15.54 -9.73
C LEU A 973 -34.57 -16.31 -9.79
N LYS A 974 -35.68 -15.65 -10.13
CA LYS A 974 -36.98 -16.31 -10.32
C LYS A 974 -36.96 -17.27 -11.52
N SER A 975 -36.21 -16.94 -12.57
CA SER A 975 -36.06 -17.76 -13.77
C SER A 975 -35.17 -18.99 -13.56
N ALA A 976 -34.36 -19.01 -12.50
CA ALA A 976 -33.54 -20.17 -12.16
C ALA A 976 -34.43 -21.34 -11.72
N ASP A 977 -34.20 -22.52 -12.32
CA ASP A 977 -34.86 -23.77 -11.97
C ASP A 977 -34.50 -24.15 -10.52
N LEU A 978 -35.43 -23.96 -9.58
CA LEU A 978 -35.32 -24.56 -8.27
C LEU A 978 -35.42 -26.07 -8.47
N LEU A 979 -34.30 -26.76 -8.32
CA LEU A 979 -34.21 -28.23 -8.38
C LEU A 979 -34.89 -28.84 -7.14
N GLN A 980 -36.21 -28.68 -7.02
CA GLN A 980 -37.03 -29.02 -5.85
C GLN A 980 -37.05 -30.53 -5.51
N ASN A 981 -36.39 -31.38 -6.30
CA ASN A 981 -36.38 -32.85 -6.14
C ASN A 981 -34.98 -33.48 -6.03
N ARG A 982 -33.91 -32.72 -5.78
CA ARG A 982 -32.57 -33.29 -5.53
C ARG A 982 -32.31 -33.48 -4.03
N GLU A 983 -31.53 -34.51 -3.70
CA GLU A 983 -30.96 -34.73 -2.36
C GLU A 983 -30.26 -33.44 -1.87
N LYS A 984 -30.61 -32.96 -0.67
CA LYS A 984 -29.97 -31.77 -0.05
C LYS A 984 -28.55 -32.15 0.39
N LYS A 985 -27.56 -31.78 -0.43
CA LYS A 985 -26.13 -32.08 -0.21
C LYS A 985 -25.45 -30.87 0.38
N PHE A 986 -24.90 -31.07 1.58
CA PHE A 986 -24.44 -30.01 2.46
C PHE A 986 -22.91 -29.93 2.47
N LEU A 987 -22.38 -28.75 2.16
CA LEU A 987 -20.97 -28.38 2.31
C LEU A 987 -20.84 -27.40 3.48
N SER A 988 -20.06 -27.79 4.48
CA SER A 988 -19.79 -27.02 5.69
C SER A 988 -18.32 -26.63 5.72
N ILE A 989 -18.03 -25.33 5.72
CA ILE A 989 -16.69 -24.78 5.92
C ILE A 989 -16.66 -24.20 7.32
N GLU A 990 -15.91 -24.84 8.20
CA GLU A 990 -16.07 -24.68 9.63
C GLU A 990 -14.82 -24.08 10.26
N HIS A 991 -14.99 -22.91 10.89
CA HIS A 991 -13.98 -22.26 11.74
C HIS A 991 -12.54 -22.38 11.22
N PRO A 992 -12.21 -21.82 10.03
CA PRO A 992 -10.87 -21.88 9.49
C PRO A 992 -9.84 -21.37 10.50
N ASN A 993 -8.75 -22.12 10.71
CA ASN A 993 -7.75 -21.74 11.71
C ASN A 993 -6.95 -20.52 11.21
N ASN A 994 -7.06 -19.41 11.93
CA ASN A 994 -6.33 -18.17 11.67
C ASN A 994 -5.74 -17.64 12.99
N THR A 995 -4.47 -17.22 12.98
CA THR A 995 -3.76 -16.68 14.15
C THR A 995 -4.28 -15.31 14.58
N ASP A 996 -4.88 -14.58 13.65
CA ASP A 996 -5.26 -13.18 13.81
C ASP A 996 -6.62 -13.03 14.49
N TYR A 997 -7.39 -14.11 14.61
CA TYR A 997 -8.78 -14.09 15.07
C TYR A 997 -9.11 -15.17 16.11
N ALA A 998 -9.94 -14.80 17.09
CA ALA A 998 -10.33 -15.68 18.18
C ALA A 998 -11.25 -16.82 17.70
N SER A 999 -11.02 -18.04 18.20
CA SER A 999 -11.90 -19.19 17.94
C SER A 999 -13.28 -18.98 18.60
N LEU A 1000 -14.32 -18.86 17.77
CA LEU A 1000 -15.71 -18.73 18.22
C LEU A 1000 -16.25 -20.09 18.69
N LYS A 1001 -16.42 -20.25 20.01
CA LYS A 1001 -16.81 -21.53 20.65
C LYS A 1001 -18.15 -22.07 20.15
N PHE A 1002 -19.12 -21.20 19.89
CA PHE A 1002 -20.46 -21.62 19.45
C PHE A 1002 -20.57 -21.94 17.96
N ALA A 1003 -19.66 -21.44 17.12
CA ALA A 1003 -19.61 -21.82 15.71
C ALA A 1003 -19.41 -23.33 15.53
N LYS A 1004 -18.61 -23.96 16.41
CA LYS A 1004 -18.42 -25.42 16.44
C LYS A 1004 -19.71 -26.17 16.81
N ILE A 1005 -20.50 -25.63 17.74
CA ILE A 1005 -21.76 -26.21 18.19
C ILE A 1005 -22.79 -26.12 17.06
N GLU A 1006 -22.92 -24.93 16.47
CA GLU A 1006 -23.76 -24.63 15.32
C GLU A 1006 -23.48 -25.59 14.15
N SER A 1007 -22.24 -25.62 13.64
CA SER A 1007 -21.91 -26.45 12.48
C SER A 1007 -22.04 -27.96 12.75
N GLU A 1008 -21.75 -28.43 13.98
CA GLU A 1008 -21.92 -29.84 14.36
C GLU A 1008 -23.39 -30.26 14.31
N ILE A 1009 -24.27 -29.47 14.94
CA ILE A 1009 -25.71 -29.78 15.02
C ILE A 1009 -26.36 -29.68 13.64
N ILE A 1010 -26.04 -28.64 12.87
CA ILE A 1010 -26.59 -28.45 11.52
C ILE A 1010 -26.13 -29.58 10.60
N SER A 1011 -24.85 -29.95 10.63
CA SER A 1011 -24.32 -31.02 9.78
C SER A 1011 -25.05 -32.36 9.98
N GLN A 1012 -25.45 -32.67 11.22
CA GLN A 1012 -26.20 -33.90 11.54
C GLN A 1012 -27.62 -33.93 10.96
N MET A 1013 -28.16 -32.79 10.53
CA MET A 1013 -29.46 -32.72 9.85
C MET A 1013 -29.40 -33.20 8.40
N PHE A 1014 -28.20 -33.41 7.83
CA PHE A 1014 -28.00 -33.76 6.43
C PHE A 1014 -27.35 -35.14 6.26
N ASN A 1015 -27.69 -35.83 5.17
CA ASN A 1015 -27.07 -37.11 4.84
C ASN A 1015 -25.69 -36.88 4.21
N LYS A 1016 -24.64 -37.47 4.81
CA LYS A 1016 -23.25 -37.42 4.33
C LYS A 1016 -22.75 -35.98 4.03
N PRO A 1017 -22.78 -35.07 5.02
CA PRO A 1017 -22.26 -33.72 4.85
C PRO A 1017 -20.75 -33.76 4.60
N LEU A 1018 -20.23 -32.89 3.73
CA LEU A 1018 -18.79 -32.63 3.68
C LEU A 1018 -18.46 -31.49 4.63
N ARG A 1019 -17.52 -31.73 5.54
CA ARG A 1019 -17.09 -30.76 6.55
C ARG A 1019 -15.60 -30.50 6.38
N LEU A 1020 -15.22 -29.26 6.12
CA LEU A 1020 -13.84 -28.80 6.06
C LEU A 1020 -13.56 -28.00 7.34
N GLN A 1021 -12.80 -28.57 8.27
CA GLN A 1021 -12.64 -28.00 9.62
C GLN A 1021 -11.23 -27.46 9.87
N GLY A 1022 -11.13 -26.27 10.48
CA GLY A 1022 -9.87 -25.72 10.96
C GLY A 1022 -8.81 -25.64 9.85
N LEU A 1023 -7.69 -26.37 10.00
CA LEU A 1023 -6.60 -26.40 9.01
C LEU A 1023 -6.98 -27.07 7.68
N GLN A 1024 -8.10 -27.79 7.59
CA GLN A 1024 -8.56 -28.39 6.33
C GLN A 1024 -9.22 -27.36 5.41
N ALA A 1025 -9.77 -26.28 5.96
CA ALA A 1025 -10.44 -25.22 5.22
C ALA A 1025 -9.44 -24.29 4.49
N THR A 1026 -8.53 -24.87 3.71
CA THR A 1026 -7.58 -24.14 2.84
C THR A 1026 -8.27 -23.67 1.57
N LYS A 1027 -7.74 -22.62 0.93
CA LYS A 1027 -8.22 -22.12 -0.37
C LYS A 1027 -8.32 -23.22 -1.40
N LYS A 1028 -7.29 -24.05 -1.50
CA LYS A 1028 -7.28 -25.20 -2.42
C LYS A 1028 -8.43 -26.17 -2.17
N GLN A 1029 -8.66 -26.60 -0.93
CA GLN A 1029 -9.71 -27.58 -0.63
C GLN A 1029 -11.11 -26.97 -0.80
N VAL A 1030 -11.31 -25.72 -0.37
CA VAL A 1030 -12.60 -25.03 -0.54
C VAL A 1030 -12.92 -24.87 -2.02
N SER A 1031 -11.98 -24.33 -2.81
CA SER A 1031 -12.17 -24.16 -4.26
C SER A 1031 -12.52 -25.46 -4.98
N GLN A 1032 -11.85 -26.58 -4.64
CA GLN A 1032 -12.12 -27.89 -5.26
C GLN A 1032 -13.50 -28.46 -4.92
N ASN A 1033 -14.02 -28.17 -3.73
CA ASN A 1033 -15.31 -28.72 -3.29
C ASN A 1033 -16.49 -27.82 -3.66
N LEU A 1034 -16.27 -26.52 -3.90
CA LEU A 1034 -17.29 -25.62 -4.45
C LEU A 1034 -17.79 -26.10 -5.82
N GLU A 1035 -16.92 -26.70 -6.65
CA GLU A 1035 -17.26 -27.22 -8.00
C GLU A 1035 -17.97 -28.59 -7.97
N GLN A 1036 -18.05 -29.25 -6.82
CA GLN A 1036 -18.69 -30.56 -6.69
C GLN A 1036 -20.23 -30.45 -6.59
N ASN A 1037 -20.91 -31.59 -6.65
CA ASN A 1037 -22.37 -31.69 -6.62
C ASN A 1037 -22.96 -31.42 -5.21
N TYR A 1038 -22.70 -30.26 -4.62
CA TYR A 1038 -23.37 -29.74 -3.41
C TYR A 1038 -24.40 -28.68 -3.78
N ASN A 1039 -25.36 -28.43 -2.89
CA ASN A 1039 -26.41 -27.43 -3.13
C ASN A 1039 -26.70 -26.51 -1.94
N ILE A 1040 -26.06 -26.74 -0.79
CA ILE A 1040 -26.12 -25.85 0.37
C ILE A 1040 -24.68 -25.61 0.85
N LEU A 1041 -24.31 -24.34 0.98
CA LEU A 1041 -23.05 -23.91 1.59
C LEU A 1041 -23.32 -23.29 2.95
N HIS A 1042 -22.60 -23.76 3.96
CA HIS A 1042 -22.59 -23.18 5.29
C HIS A 1042 -21.17 -22.76 5.65
N PHE A 1043 -20.96 -21.47 5.87
CA PHE A 1043 -19.67 -20.89 6.20
C PHE A 1043 -19.70 -20.26 7.59
N THR A 1044 -18.87 -20.80 8.50
CA THR A 1044 -18.70 -20.28 9.86
C THR A 1044 -17.30 -19.72 10.10
N GLY A 1045 -16.70 -19.17 9.05
CA GLY A 1045 -15.47 -18.36 9.12
C GLY A 1045 -15.78 -16.87 9.00
N GLN A 1046 -14.74 -16.04 8.98
CA GLN A 1046 -14.87 -14.60 8.76
C GLN A 1046 -14.87 -14.25 7.28
N THR A 1047 -15.50 -13.14 6.94
CA THR A 1047 -15.50 -12.57 5.59
C THR A 1047 -14.74 -11.25 5.56
N THR A 1048 -14.12 -10.95 4.41
CA THR A 1048 -13.60 -9.62 4.10
C THR A 1048 -14.51 -8.94 3.09
N GLU A 1049 -14.82 -7.67 3.31
CA GLU A 1049 -15.50 -6.84 2.33
C GLU A 1049 -14.56 -5.74 1.83
N ASN A 1050 -14.58 -5.48 0.52
CA ASN A 1050 -13.83 -4.40 -0.11
C ASN A 1050 -14.79 -3.54 -0.94
N ALA A 1051 -15.24 -2.43 -0.37
CA ALA A 1051 -16.21 -1.54 -1.01
C ALA A 1051 -15.68 -0.92 -2.32
N SER A 1052 -14.38 -0.59 -2.37
CA SER A 1052 -13.73 0.00 -3.55
C SER A 1052 -13.44 -1.01 -4.67
N SER A 1053 -13.38 -2.30 -4.35
CA SER A 1053 -13.09 -3.37 -5.30
C SER A 1053 -13.83 -4.64 -4.86
N PRO A 1054 -15.15 -4.73 -5.10
CA PRO A 1054 -16.00 -5.82 -4.61
C PRO A 1054 -15.50 -7.21 -4.98
N LEU A 1055 -14.84 -7.37 -6.14
CA LEU A 1055 -14.23 -8.64 -6.54
C LEU A 1055 -13.15 -9.18 -5.58
N LEU A 1056 -12.57 -8.31 -4.73
CA LEU A 1056 -11.62 -8.68 -3.69
C LEU A 1056 -12.29 -9.06 -2.36
N SER A 1057 -13.60 -8.81 -2.20
CA SER A 1057 -14.36 -9.35 -1.08
C SER A 1057 -14.32 -10.88 -1.12
N GLY A 1058 -14.24 -11.54 0.04
CA GLY A 1058 -13.93 -12.96 0.08
C GLY A 1058 -14.12 -13.65 1.41
N LEU A 1059 -13.92 -14.97 1.38
CA LEU A 1059 -13.95 -15.84 2.55
C LEU A 1059 -12.53 -15.97 3.11
N ILE A 1060 -12.33 -15.65 4.39
CA ILE A 1060 -11.07 -15.89 5.09
C ILE A 1060 -10.99 -17.38 5.44
N LEU A 1061 -9.94 -18.02 4.95
CA LEU A 1061 -9.69 -19.45 5.06
C LEU A 1061 -8.50 -19.74 5.99
N ALA A 1062 -8.12 -21.01 6.11
CA ALA A 1062 -6.99 -21.43 6.94
C ALA A 1062 -5.69 -20.76 6.45
N GLU A 1063 -4.76 -20.51 7.37
CA GLU A 1063 -3.46 -19.86 7.06
C GLU A 1063 -3.60 -18.42 6.53
N SER A 1064 -4.72 -17.76 6.84
CA SER A 1064 -5.06 -16.40 6.39
C SER A 1064 -5.15 -16.26 4.86
N GLU A 1065 -5.37 -17.37 4.14
CA GLU A 1065 -5.68 -17.32 2.71
C GLU A 1065 -7.06 -16.67 2.49
N ASN A 1066 -7.20 -15.81 1.48
CA ASN A 1066 -8.47 -15.23 1.07
C ASN A 1066 -8.94 -15.86 -0.26
N LEU A 1067 -10.16 -16.39 -0.29
CA LEU A 1067 -10.84 -16.82 -1.51
C LEU A 1067 -11.86 -15.74 -1.91
N ASN A 1068 -11.50 -14.93 -2.90
CA ASN A 1068 -12.26 -13.74 -3.25
C ASN A 1068 -13.34 -14.00 -4.33
N LEU A 1069 -14.26 -13.06 -4.52
CA LEU A 1069 -15.35 -13.15 -5.49
C LEU A 1069 -14.83 -13.37 -6.92
N GLY A 1070 -13.76 -12.69 -7.33
CA GLY A 1070 -13.15 -12.88 -8.65
C GLY A 1070 -12.72 -14.33 -8.91
N GLU A 1071 -12.19 -15.00 -7.89
CA GLU A 1071 -11.83 -16.41 -7.95
C GLU A 1071 -13.05 -17.32 -7.85
N ILE A 1072 -14.03 -16.98 -7.01
CA ILE A 1072 -15.29 -17.72 -6.88
C ILE A 1072 -16.06 -17.72 -8.20
N PHE A 1073 -16.08 -16.60 -8.93
CA PHE A 1073 -16.78 -16.43 -10.21
C PHE A 1073 -16.20 -17.24 -11.36
N GLN A 1074 -14.95 -17.72 -11.25
CA GLN A 1074 -14.37 -18.65 -12.23
C GLN A 1074 -15.02 -20.05 -12.19
N ARG A 1075 -15.96 -20.28 -11.26
CA ARG A 1075 -16.59 -21.58 -10.97
C ARG A 1075 -18.10 -21.47 -11.17
N SER A 1076 -18.73 -22.56 -11.58
CA SER A 1076 -20.19 -22.60 -11.67
C SER A 1076 -20.81 -22.84 -10.30
N LEU A 1077 -21.58 -21.87 -9.81
CA LEU A 1077 -22.35 -21.98 -8.56
C LEU A 1077 -23.84 -22.33 -8.78
N THR A 1078 -24.22 -22.63 -10.02
CA THR A 1078 -25.63 -22.86 -10.43
C THR A 1078 -26.34 -24.01 -9.69
N ALA A 1079 -25.58 -24.91 -9.04
CA ALA A 1079 -26.12 -25.98 -8.23
C ALA A 1079 -26.52 -25.56 -6.80
N TYR A 1080 -26.03 -24.41 -6.32
CA TYR A 1080 -26.30 -23.92 -4.97
C TYR A 1080 -27.65 -23.21 -4.87
N ASN A 1081 -28.47 -23.69 -3.93
CA ASN A 1081 -29.77 -23.11 -3.63
C ASN A 1081 -29.74 -22.19 -2.40
N LEU A 1082 -28.77 -22.39 -1.50
CA LEU A 1082 -28.65 -21.66 -0.25
C LEU A 1082 -27.18 -21.51 0.14
N VAL A 1083 -26.74 -20.27 0.38
CA VAL A 1083 -25.47 -19.94 1.01
C VAL A 1083 -25.75 -19.28 2.36
N THR A 1084 -25.04 -19.68 3.41
CA THR A 1084 -25.13 -19.01 4.72
C THR A 1084 -23.75 -18.55 5.16
N LEU A 1085 -23.67 -17.26 5.52
CA LEU A 1085 -22.49 -16.57 6.02
C LEU A 1085 -22.75 -16.22 7.48
N SER A 1086 -22.53 -17.16 8.40
CA SER A 1086 -22.96 -17.04 9.80
C SER A 1086 -22.18 -15.99 10.61
N ILE A 1087 -20.95 -15.65 10.19
CA ILE A 1087 -20.08 -14.68 10.86
C ILE A 1087 -19.55 -13.71 9.80
N SER A 1088 -20.30 -12.65 9.55
CA SER A 1088 -19.86 -11.51 8.75
C SER A 1088 -19.53 -10.34 9.67
N GLY A 1089 -18.36 -9.74 9.50
CA GLY A 1089 -18.03 -8.52 10.24
C GLY A 1089 -16.55 -8.27 10.43
N LEU A 1090 -15.90 -7.81 9.37
CA LEU A 1090 -14.82 -6.83 9.41
C LEU A 1090 -14.98 -5.97 8.15
N GLU A 1091 -15.95 -5.06 8.18
CA GLU A 1091 -15.89 -3.92 7.26
C GLU A 1091 -14.86 -2.93 7.82
N THR A 1092 -13.94 -2.49 6.99
CA THR A 1092 -13.14 -1.31 7.30
C THR A 1092 -14.09 -0.13 7.48
N PRO A 1093 -14.00 0.63 8.59
CA PRO A 1093 -14.90 1.73 8.86
C PRO A 1093 -14.76 2.80 7.77
N GLU A 1094 -15.81 3.01 7.00
CA GLU A 1094 -15.91 4.14 6.08
C GLU A 1094 -16.26 5.39 6.88
N LYS A 1095 -15.43 6.43 6.77
CA LYS A 1095 -15.63 7.70 7.47
C LYS A 1095 -16.75 8.57 6.85
N GLN A 1096 -17.31 8.17 5.71
CA GLN A 1096 -18.30 8.94 4.94
C GLN A 1096 -19.48 8.07 4.50
N VAL A 1097 -20.62 8.71 4.28
CA VAL A 1097 -21.82 8.05 3.72
C VAL A 1097 -21.51 7.66 2.29
N ILE A 1098 -21.59 6.37 1.96
CA ILE A 1098 -21.43 5.92 0.58
C ILE A 1098 -22.59 6.51 -0.23
N THR A 1099 -22.27 7.44 -1.12
CA THR A 1099 -23.21 8.06 -2.07
C THR A 1099 -23.29 7.27 -3.39
N GLY A 1100 -22.26 6.49 -3.70
CA GLY A 1100 -22.26 5.51 -4.79
C GLY A 1100 -22.98 4.20 -4.45
N GLU A 1101 -23.27 3.39 -5.48
CA GLU A 1101 -23.83 2.05 -5.31
C GLU A 1101 -22.83 1.09 -4.65
N TYR A 1102 -23.32 0.10 -3.90
CA TYR A 1102 -22.49 -0.81 -3.11
C TYR A 1102 -22.72 -2.29 -3.46
N ALA A 1103 -21.67 -2.98 -3.91
CA ALA A 1103 -21.69 -4.43 -4.10
C ALA A 1103 -20.82 -5.13 -3.04
N ASN A 1104 -21.37 -6.16 -2.40
CA ASN A 1104 -20.71 -6.97 -1.39
C ASN A 1104 -20.76 -8.47 -1.75
N LEU A 1105 -20.28 -9.34 -0.86
CA LEU A 1105 -20.35 -10.79 -1.05
C LEU A 1105 -21.76 -11.29 -1.37
N ILE A 1106 -22.79 -10.72 -0.74
CA ILE A 1106 -24.18 -11.09 -0.95
C ILE A 1106 -24.60 -10.78 -2.39
N THR A 1107 -24.38 -9.54 -2.84
CA THR A 1107 -24.67 -9.15 -4.23
C THR A 1107 -23.91 -10.01 -5.23
N GLY A 1108 -22.65 -10.35 -4.93
CA GLY A 1108 -21.84 -11.23 -5.77
C GLY A 1108 -22.37 -12.67 -5.86
N PHE A 1109 -22.81 -13.27 -4.76
CA PHE A 1109 -23.41 -14.61 -4.79
C PHE A 1109 -24.76 -14.62 -5.54
N LEU A 1110 -25.60 -13.61 -5.32
CA LEU A 1110 -26.89 -13.50 -6.00
C LEU A 1110 -26.73 -13.25 -7.50
N SER A 1111 -25.72 -12.47 -7.93
CA SER A 1111 -25.44 -12.24 -9.35
C SER A 1111 -24.95 -13.50 -10.07
N GLN A 1112 -24.41 -14.49 -9.35
CA GLN A 1112 -24.07 -15.82 -9.87
C GLN A 1112 -25.26 -16.80 -9.92
N GLY A 1113 -26.47 -16.33 -9.61
CA GLY A 1113 -27.70 -17.11 -9.73
C GLY A 1113 -28.04 -17.93 -8.48
N ILE A 1114 -27.39 -17.68 -7.34
CA ILE A 1114 -27.73 -18.34 -6.08
C ILE A 1114 -29.08 -17.79 -5.57
N PRO A 1115 -30.11 -18.62 -5.40
CA PRO A 1115 -31.46 -18.17 -5.05
C PRO A 1115 -31.59 -17.55 -3.66
N PHE A 1116 -30.80 -18.00 -2.68
CA PHE A 1116 -30.88 -17.52 -1.30
C PHE A 1116 -29.49 -17.39 -0.66
N VAL A 1117 -29.27 -16.25 -0.02
CA VAL A 1117 -28.09 -15.97 0.81
C VAL A 1117 -28.57 -15.48 2.17
N VAL A 1118 -28.12 -16.14 3.24
CA VAL A 1118 -28.35 -15.70 4.63
C VAL A 1118 -27.07 -15.12 5.18
N SER A 1119 -27.16 -13.97 5.84
CA SER A 1119 -26.01 -13.25 6.38
C SER A 1119 -26.37 -12.42 7.61
N ASN A 1120 -25.36 -11.88 8.29
CA ASN A 1120 -25.54 -11.02 9.45
C ASN A 1120 -24.98 -9.61 9.21
N LEU A 1121 -25.71 -8.58 9.63
CA LEU A 1121 -25.26 -7.19 9.53
C LEU A 1121 -24.22 -6.83 10.59
N TRP A 1122 -24.21 -7.52 11.73
CA TRP A 1122 -23.22 -7.39 12.79
C TRP A 1122 -22.94 -8.73 13.47
N ASN A 1123 -21.83 -8.81 14.19
CA ASN A 1123 -21.51 -9.99 14.98
C ASN A 1123 -22.42 -10.06 16.22
N VAL A 1124 -23.43 -10.93 16.14
CA VAL A 1124 -24.37 -11.24 17.22
C VAL A 1124 -23.66 -12.12 18.26
N GLU A 1125 -24.09 -12.02 19.52
CA GLU A 1125 -23.60 -12.89 20.58
C GLU A 1125 -23.67 -14.37 20.14
N SER A 1126 -22.52 -15.03 20.23
CA SER A 1126 -22.30 -16.34 19.61
C SER A 1126 -23.28 -17.44 20.05
N ALA A 1127 -23.79 -17.39 21.29
CA ALA A 1127 -24.83 -18.30 21.77
C ALA A 1127 -26.19 -18.07 21.07
N ALA A 1128 -26.61 -16.81 20.96
CA ALA A 1128 -27.84 -16.44 20.27
C ALA A 1128 -27.78 -16.77 18.77
N SER A 1129 -26.64 -16.50 18.13
CA SER A 1129 -26.43 -16.82 16.72
C SER A 1129 -26.56 -18.32 16.44
N ALA A 1130 -25.94 -19.17 17.25
CA ALA A 1130 -26.05 -20.62 17.10
C ALA A 1130 -27.50 -21.11 17.25
N VAL A 1131 -28.25 -20.60 18.22
CA VAL A 1131 -29.67 -20.94 18.42
C VAL A 1131 -30.50 -20.57 17.19
N VAL A 1132 -30.31 -19.36 16.65
CA VAL A 1132 -31.01 -18.88 15.44
C VAL A 1132 -30.67 -19.77 14.24
N MET A 1133 -29.38 -20.00 13.96
CA MET A 1133 -28.98 -20.77 12.78
C MET A 1133 -29.41 -22.24 12.86
N ILE A 1134 -29.35 -22.86 14.04
CA ILE A 1134 -29.83 -24.24 14.24
C ILE A 1134 -31.33 -24.33 13.95
N GLU A 1135 -32.14 -23.40 14.48
CA GLU A 1135 -33.59 -23.42 14.27
C GLU A 1135 -34.01 -23.06 12.86
N PHE A 1136 -33.32 -22.10 12.24
CA PHE A 1136 -33.46 -21.80 10.82
C PHE A 1136 -33.27 -23.05 9.97
N TYR A 1137 -32.16 -23.77 10.15
CA TYR A 1137 -31.88 -25.00 9.41
C TYR A 1137 -32.86 -26.12 9.73
N ARG A 1138 -33.35 -26.22 10.99
CA ARG A 1138 -34.39 -27.19 11.36
C ARG A 1138 -35.66 -26.99 10.54
N ARG A 1139 -36.09 -25.73 10.34
CA ARG A 1139 -37.26 -25.39 9.51
C ARG A 1139 -37.01 -25.56 8.02
N VAL A 1140 -35.85 -25.13 7.51
CA VAL A 1140 -35.46 -25.38 6.11
C VAL A 1140 -35.40 -26.90 5.81
N HIS A 1141 -34.95 -27.71 6.77
CA HIS A 1141 -34.97 -29.16 6.66
C HIS A 1141 -36.40 -29.71 6.55
N GLN A 1142 -37.35 -29.16 7.33
CA GLN A 1142 -38.79 -29.47 7.29
C GLN A 1142 -39.52 -29.02 6.00
N GLY A 1143 -38.84 -28.28 5.12
CA GLY A 1143 -39.39 -27.86 3.82
C GLY A 1143 -39.92 -26.42 3.78
N TYR A 1144 -39.71 -25.65 4.85
CA TYR A 1144 -40.02 -24.21 4.83
C TYR A 1144 -39.06 -23.48 3.86
N PRO A 1145 -39.55 -22.52 3.06
CA PRO A 1145 -38.70 -21.59 2.32
C PRO A 1145 -37.79 -20.80 3.28
N PRO A 1146 -36.55 -20.43 2.89
CA PRO A 1146 -35.60 -19.74 3.76
C PRO A 1146 -36.15 -18.44 4.40
N GLU A 1147 -36.88 -17.63 3.66
CA GLU A 1147 -37.48 -16.38 4.10
C GLU A 1147 -38.55 -16.61 5.19
N VAL A 1148 -39.40 -17.62 5.02
CA VAL A 1148 -40.40 -18.02 6.02
C VAL A 1148 -39.73 -18.66 7.23
N ALA A 1149 -38.74 -19.54 6.99
CA ALA A 1149 -37.99 -20.21 8.04
C ALA A 1149 -37.29 -19.20 8.96
N MET A 1150 -36.68 -18.15 8.38
CA MET A 1150 -36.03 -17.10 9.17
C MET A 1150 -37.05 -16.22 9.91
N ALA A 1151 -38.13 -15.79 9.25
CA ALA A 1151 -39.16 -14.97 9.86
C ALA A 1151 -39.77 -15.65 11.10
N GLU A 1152 -40.14 -16.93 10.99
CA GLU A 1152 -40.64 -17.71 12.13
C GLU A 1152 -39.55 -17.94 13.20
N THR A 1153 -38.26 -17.90 12.84
CA THR A 1153 -37.12 -18.13 13.78
C THR A 1153 -36.92 -16.91 14.63
N VAL A 1154 -36.92 -15.75 14.00
CA VAL A 1154 -36.89 -14.46 14.68
C VAL A 1154 -38.10 -14.31 15.61
N GLN A 1155 -39.32 -14.61 15.12
CA GLN A 1155 -40.52 -14.54 15.96
C GLN A 1155 -40.44 -15.48 17.17
N TRP A 1156 -40.05 -16.73 16.94
CA TRP A 1156 -39.86 -17.70 18.03
C TRP A 1156 -38.81 -17.23 19.04
N LEU A 1157 -37.68 -16.69 18.57
CA LEU A 1157 -36.59 -16.20 19.43
C LEU A 1157 -37.04 -15.03 20.32
N GLN A 1158 -37.86 -14.12 19.79
CA GLN A 1158 -38.39 -12.97 20.53
C GLN A 1158 -39.33 -13.38 21.66
N GLU A 1159 -40.10 -14.45 21.46
CA GLU A 1159 -41.05 -14.98 22.43
C GLU A 1159 -40.42 -15.96 23.42
N LEU A 1160 -39.25 -16.52 23.07
CA LEU A 1160 -38.56 -17.60 23.79
C LEU A 1160 -38.24 -17.24 25.24
N THR A 1161 -38.86 -17.96 26.16
CA THR A 1161 -38.62 -17.82 27.60
C THR A 1161 -37.43 -18.67 28.08
N ALA A 1162 -36.86 -18.33 29.23
CA ALA A 1162 -35.79 -19.10 29.86
C ALA A 1162 -36.18 -20.57 30.12
N GLU A 1163 -37.43 -20.83 30.52
CA GLU A 1163 -37.95 -22.20 30.69
C GLU A 1163 -37.96 -22.98 29.38
N GLU A 1164 -38.47 -22.38 28.32
CA GLU A 1164 -38.54 -23.00 26.99
C GLU A 1164 -37.15 -23.22 26.39
N LEU A 1165 -36.23 -22.26 26.55
CA LEU A 1165 -34.84 -22.40 26.11
C LEU A 1165 -34.09 -23.49 26.91
N THR A 1166 -34.36 -23.61 28.21
CA THR A 1166 -33.81 -24.71 29.03
C THR A 1166 -34.28 -26.06 28.50
N LYS A 1167 -35.58 -26.18 28.20
CA LYS A 1167 -36.15 -27.40 27.61
C LYS A 1167 -35.60 -27.68 26.21
N TRP A 1168 -35.39 -26.64 25.41
CA TRP A 1168 -34.77 -26.75 24.09
C TRP A 1168 -33.37 -27.36 24.19
N TYR A 1169 -32.53 -26.88 25.11
CA TYR A 1169 -31.21 -27.47 25.36
C TYR A 1169 -31.30 -28.91 25.88
N GLU A 1170 -32.27 -29.22 26.75
CA GLU A 1170 -32.51 -30.59 27.22
C GLU A 1170 -32.82 -31.55 26.07
N ASP A 1171 -33.73 -31.17 25.19
CA ASP A 1171 -34.14 -32.01 24.07
C ASP A 1171 -33.01 -32.15 23.04
N LEU A 1172 -32.22 -31.11 22.84
CA LEU A 1172 -31.03 -31.17 22.00
C LEU A 1172 -29.96 -32.10 22.58
N LEU A 1173 -29.70 -32.04 23.90
CA LEU A 1173 -28.77 -32.93 24.59
C LEU A 1173 -29.20 -34.40 24.57
N LYS A 1174 -30.52 -34.68 24.67
CA LYS A 1174 -31.07 -36.05 24.58
C LYS A 1174 -30.82 -36.68 23.22
N ASN A 1175 -30.95 -35.89 22.16
CA ASN A 1175 -30.90 -36.37 20.78
C ASN A 1175 -29.49 -36.36 20.17
N LEU A 1176 -28.49 -35.79 20.86
CA LEU A 1176 -27.12 -35.71 20.36
C LEU A 1176 -26.48 -37.12 20.27
N PRO A 1177 -25.73 -37.47 19.21
CA PRO A 1177 -25.03 -38.75 19.09
C PRO A 1177 -23.99 -38.99 20.21
N GLN A 1178 -23.57 -40.23 20.42
CA GLN A 1178 -22.50 -40.57 21.38
C GLN A 1178 -21.13 -39.98 20.97
N GLU A 1179 -20.87 -39.79 19.68
CA GLU A 1179 -19.62 -39.19 19.17
C GLU A 1179 -19.52 -37.66 19.42
N GLY A 1180 -20.63 -37.00 19.76
CA GLY A 1180 -20.69 -35.56 20.06
C GLY A 1180 -20.19 -35.15 21.47
N LEU A 1181 -19.35 -35.96 22.11
CA LEU A 1181 -18.95 -35.81 23.52
C LEU A 1181 -18.36 -34.41 23.84
N ARG A 1182 -17.68 -33.78 22.87
CA ARG A 1182 -17.00 -32.48 23.05
C ARG A 1182 -17.94 -31.27 23.18
N ILE A 1183 -19.14 -31.32 22.60
CA ILE A 1183 -20.12 -30.21 22.68
C ILE A 1183 -21.16 -30.39 23.78
N ARG A 1184 -21.36 -31.63 24.28
CA ARG A 1184 -22.32 -31.93 25.37
C ARG A 1184 -22.03 -31.11 26.63
N THR A 1185 -20.77 -30.99 27.03
CA THR A 1185 -20.39 -30.24 28.24
C THR A 1185 -20.70 -28.75 28.11
N HIS A 1186 -20.48 -28.17 26.92
CA HIS A 1186 -20.80 -26.77 26.64
C HIS A 1186 -22.31 -26.53 26.64
N LEU A 1187 -23.08 -27.36 25.92
CA LEU A 1187 -24.54 -27.29 25.90
C LEU A 1187 -25.15 -27.46 27.29
N ALA A 1188 -24.64 -28.40 28.11
CA ALA A 1188 -25.09 -28.57 29.49
C ALA A 1188 -24.75 -27.37 30.39
N THR A 1189 -23.64 -26.68 30.10
CA THR A 1189 -23.27 -25.45 30.81
C THR A 1189 -24.21 -24.31 30.46
N GLU A 1190 -24.56 -24.15 29.20
CA GLU A 1190 -25.55 -23.14 28.78
C GLU A 1190 -26.95 -23.47 29.30
N GLN A 1191 -27.38 -24.73 29.23
CA GLN A 1191 -28.60 -25.19 29.86
C GLN A 1191 -28.62 -24.83 31.35
N TYR A 1192 -27.54 -25.09 32.08
CA TYR A 1192 -27.45 -24.75 33.49
C TYR A 1192 -27.57 -23.25 33.71
N LYS A 1193 -26.83 -22.41 32.95
CA LYS A 1193 -26.90 -20.95 33.05
C LYS A 1193 -28.33 -20.43 32.85
N VAL A 1194 -29.00 -20.87 31.79
CA VAL A 1194 -30.38 -20.46 31.49
C VAL A 1194 -31.35 -20.96 32.57
N SER A 1195 -31.15 -22.18 33.09
CA SER A 1195 -31.98 -22.73 34.17
C SER A 1195 -31.91 -21.95 35.50
N GLN A 1196 -30.89 -21.11 35.70
CA GLN A 1196 -30.78 -20.24 36.88
C GLN A 1196 -31.54 -18.91 36.73
N MET A 1197 -32.04 -18.59 35.53
CA MET A 1197 -32.78 -17.36 35.24
C MET A 1197 -34.25 -17.51 35.64
N HIS A 1198 -34.99 -16.39 35.67
CA HIS A 1198 -36.41 -16.45 35.99
C HIS A 1198 -37.18 -17.15 34.84
N PRO A 1199 -38.08 -18.13 35.10
CA PRO A 1199 -38.66 -18.96 34.04
C PRO A 1199 -39.32 -18.20 32.87
N GLN A 1200 -39.97 -17.08 33.17
CA GLN A 1200 -40.65 -16.22 32.18
C GLN A 1200 -39.76 -15.14 31.55
N GLU A 1201 -38.48 -15.08 31.92
CA GLU A 1201 -37.55 -14.10 31.36
C GLU A 1201 -37.29 -14.37 29.88
N ARG A 1202 -37.39 -13.35 29.03
CA ARG A 1202 -37.15 -13.43 27.59
C ARG A 1202 -35.76 -12.89 27.26
N LEU A 1203 -34.77 -13.77 27.19
CA LEU A 1203 -33.36 -13.39 27.06
C LEU A 1203 -33.06 -12.65 25.74
N TYR A 1204 -33.73 -13.05 24.66
CA TYR A 1204 -33.38 -12.64 23.29
C TYR A 1204 -34.42 -11.71 22.65
N GLN A 1205 -35.29 -11.09 23.46
CA GLN A 1205 -36.32 -10.16 22.97
C GLN A 1205 -35.69 -8.92 22.30
N HIS A 1206 -34.57 -8.43 22.83
CA HIS A 1206 -33.92 -7.20 22.36
C HIS A 1206 -33.39 -7.33 20.91
N PRO A 1207 -33.58 -6.32 20.03
CA PRO A 1207 -33.25 -6.37 18.59
C PRO A 1207 -31.82 -6.81 18.25
N TYR A 1208 -30.85 -6.52 19.12
CA TYR A 1208 -29.47 -6.97 18.99
C TYR A 1208 -29.33 -8.46 18.61
N HIS A 1209 -30.22 -9.31 19.12
CA HIS A 1209 -30.15 -10.75 18.95
C HIS A 1209 -30.75 -11.27 17.65
N TRP A 1210 -31.55 -10.48 16.93
CA TRP A 1210 -32.33 -10.97 15.79
C TRP A 1210 -32.40 -10.03 14.59
N ALA A 1211 -32.31 -8.70 14.79
CA ALA A 1211 -32.43 -7.72 13.71
C ALA A 1211 -31.26 -7.75 12.73
N GLY A 1212 -30.13 -8.37 13.11
CA GLY A 1212 -28.96 -8.48 12.26
C GLY A 1212 -29.08 -9.54 11.17
N PHE A 1213 -29.99 -10.51 11.29
CA PHE A 1213 -30.11 -11.62 10.35
C PHE A 1213 -30.90 -11.19 9.11
N THR A 1214 -30.33 -11.39 7.93
CA THR A 1214 -30.98 -11.07 6.65
C THR A 1214 -31.09 -12.30 5.77
N VAL A 1215 -32.19 -12.39 5.01
CA VAL A 1215 -32.37 -13.35 3.92
C VAL A 1215 -32.46 -12.55 2.63
N SER A 1216 -31.50 -12.75 1.74
CA SER A 1216 -31.42 -12.06 0.44
C SER A 1216 -31.63 -13.07 -0.68
N GLY A 1217 -32.44 -12.71 -1.67
CA GLY A 1217 -32.73 -13.58 -2.81
C GLY A 1217 -34.21 -13.67 -3.18
N ARG A 1218 -34.56 -14.81 -3.77
CA ARG A 1218 -35.82 -15.08 -4.50
C ARG A 1218 -37.10 -14.88 -3.69
#